data_AF-A0A0H5CKG2-F1
#
_entry.id   AF-A0A0H5CKG2-F1
#
_cell.length_a   1.000
_cell.length_b   1.000
_cell.length_c   1.000
_cell.angle_alpha   90.00
_cell.angle_beta   90.00
_cell.angle_gamma   90.00
#
_symmetry.space_group_name_H-M   'P 1'
#
loop_
_entity.id
_entity.type
_entity.pdbx_description
1 polymer ?
#
loop_
_entity_poly.entity_id
_entity_poly.type
_entity_poly.pdbx_seq_one_letter_code
_entity_poly.pdbx_strand_id
1 'polypeptide(L)'
;MKRSRLPVAGMAVVVALTMGSGAADAKAAPDPAPAGQAAIGGPDVALGKDWRTSADVLVTGSGDTDGFHVYVAREKDAFGWHKLATLKASALPEGSWFGQVCLTGSGKYAVAVFAPKMAVNKPKLVNAGAIAAVVDVETGQARHVVSGLSTAYFNPACGPGDRVLLTRGVGADGQRTDLLAVDAASAKVISTRRVDAQLTTPAAAPDGDYGMAHGNLVRIGADGGLTPVARPQGRTFAVNATARDGIDIASVDGDKAVVRRYAGGGLTQLASGPWDRLQVFALTGGRTAVVGDTRDVSSGTPGLVPLASDRQVRGVSAQGHLLATEVLSRQGERKAAQPLTALDTADAGTIRVTVRATRTGKVSAGTVDAKSAPTLDVIERADIAAAETDPNLTTPTCAVGRNDPKIQAFQPSADMVEWAVDQAVHGNLNVQRPANYLKTGQNAYTPQGMFPRKALAGGGTVPAQLMLGILAQETNLSQGSWHVVPGDTGNPLVADYYGNHGDGKNINYSQTDCGYGIGQVTTGMRVADGTTVYSRPQQIAIATDYAANIAAGMNILIDKWNQLYTDPAGRSYVNNGDPTWIENWWLAVWAYNSGYYPSTSAPQNQGYYGVGYLNNPANPSYPANRQPFLRATYADAERPNEWSYPERVMGWVETPQLKGMPSSEAYAKPNFGASASGVLTFATPKTFCDARNNCDPAVVDMNKPLPKAQQQSPCAAFNKSCWWHGQVGFADCPGGQCAKERLTYAAGTPEPGVKRIYPRNCSTFPELSVPKSRIVFNLNDTSQYALGCVVPASGGKFTLRLGDPSGDDPLARYAQVDLHQAGAGYNGHMWFTHTYRPDTLNGTSARNKITAAWAPDLDIYPGDTGAYPYHIWVHLPSHGGETDHAEYVVLNEANKQLFPYKNDGKPCQIDQDTSPVPGALGSDKWVSIGNYDLSRGVRVLLNNMETDYAVPSGTVNIAFDAMAFVPGMPNDDYTCGSTY
;
A
#
# COMPACT_ATOMS: atom_id res chain seq x y z
N MET A 1 17.59 -12.50 70.38
CA MET A 1 18.59 -11.66 71.12
C MET A 1 19.02 -10.55 70.19
N LYS A 2 18.97 -9.24 70.45
CA LYS A 2 18.49 -8.30 71.49
C LYS A 2 18.38 -6.96 70.72
N ARG A 3 17.50 -5.97 70.92
CA ARG A 3 16.38 -5.62 71.83
C ARG A 3 15.84 -4.29 71.23
N SER A 4 14.54 -4.03 71.05
CA SER A 4 13.60 -3.46 72.03
C SER A 4 12.32 -3.08 71.24
N ARG A 5 11.11 -3.57 71.59
CA ARG A 5 10.04 -2.93 72.42
C ARG A 5 9.48 -1.64 71.79
N LEU A 6 8.18 -1.37 71.59
CA LEU A 6 6.91 -1.58 72.35
C LEU A 6 5.71 -1.14 71.41
N PRO A 7 4.41 -1.13 71.81
CA PRO A 7 3.28 -1.66 71.02
C PRO A 7 2.08 -0.69 70.79
N VAL A 8 1.05 -1.19 70.10
CA VAL A 8 -0.42 -0.98 70.27
C VAL A 8 -1.00 0.45 70.35
N ALA A 9 -1.89 0.76 69.39
CA ALA A 9 -3.24 1.38 69.50
C ALA A 9 -3.59 1.91 68.09
N GLY A 10 -4.66 1.52 67.38
CA GLY A 10 -6.06 1.49 67.78
C GLY A 10 -6.72 2.80 67.31
N MET A 11 -7.45 2.80 66.18
CA MET A 11 -8.70 3.56 65.98
C MET A 11 -9.24 3.42 64.56
N ALA A 12 -10.55 3.19 64.50
CA ALA A 12 -11.40 3.15 63.33
C ALA A 12 -11.60 4.53 62.70
N VAL A 13 -11.84 4.59 61.38
CA VAL A 13 -12.75 5.59 60.78
C VAL A 13 -13.54 4.94 59.65
N VAL A 14 -14.87 5.04 59.80
CA VAL A 14 -15.91 4.79 58.82
C VAL A 14 -16.13 6.08 57.99
N VAL A 15 -16.14 5.90 56.67
CA VAL A 15 -16.96 6.54 55.61
C VAL A 15 -17.35 8.03 55.76
N ALA A 16 -16.97 8.85 54.77
CA ALA A 16 -17.91 9.65 53.95
C ALA A 16 -17.20 10.37 52.78
N LEU A 17 -17.93 10.46 51.68
CA LEU A 17 -17.55 10.92 50.35
C LEU A 17 -17.10 12.39 50.26
N THR A 18 -16.14 12.64 49.38
CA THR A 18 -16.05 13.91 48.62
C THR A 18 -15.76 13.60 47.16
N MET A 19 -16.65 14.07 46.27
CA MET A 19 -16.45 14.08 44.82
C MET A 19 -15.17 14.86 44.48
N GLY A 20 -14.26 14.21 43.76
CA GLY A 20 -13.03 14.81 43.24
C GLY A 20 -12.89 14.50 41.76
N SER A 21 -12.86 15.56 40.95
CA SER A 21 -12.50 15.61 39.53
C SER A 21 -11.29 14.71 39.21
N GLY A 22 -11.48 13.77 38.28
CA GLY A 22 -10.43 12.86 37.83
C GLY A 22 -9.27 13.61 37.18
N ALA A 23 -8.12 13.58 37.85
CA ALA A 23 -6.85 14.03 37.32
C ALA A 23 -6.33 13.01 36.31
N ALA A 24 -5.83 13.51 35.19
CA ALA A 24 -5.07 12.73 34.22
C ALA A 24 -3.78 12.19 34.86
N ASP A 25 -3.55 10.89 34.76
CA ASP A 25 -2.31 10.27 35.24
C ASP A 25 -1.10 10.77 34.45
N ALA A 26 -0.07 11.16 35.20
CA ALA A 26 1.16 11.75 34.71
C ALA A 26 2.04 10.73 33.97
N LYS A 27 2.46 11.13 32.77
CA LYS A 27 3.34 10.42 31.83
C LYS A 27 4.75 10.26 32.42
N ALA A 28 5.31 9.05 32.39
CA ALA A 28 6.73 8.82 32.66
C ALA A 28 7.61 9.61 31.67
N ALA A 29 8.75 10.12 32.15
CA ALA A 29 9.72 10.85 31.33
C ALA A 29 10.42 9.90 30.33
N PRO A 30 10.79 10.37 29.13
CA PRO A 30 11.44 9.55 28.11
C PRO A 30 12.90 9.22 28.48
N ASP A 31 13.32 8.00 28.16
CA ASP A 31 14.71 7.56 28.21
C ASP A 31 15.63 8.38 27.27
N PRO A 32 16.93 8.54 27.59
CA PRO A 32 17.89 9.23 26.72
C PRO A 32 18.02 8.54 25.35
N ALA A 33 18.05 9.35 24.29
CA ALA A 33 18.11 8.87 22.90
C ALA A 33 19.38 8.02 22.64
N PRO A 34 19.28 6.90 21.87
CA PRO A 34 20.43 6.12 21.40
C PRO A 34 21.39 6.98 20.55
N ALA A 35 22.66 6.57 20.42
CA ALA A 35 23.57 7.19 19.45
C ALA A 35 23.03 7.04 18.01
N GLY A 36 22.98 8.14 17.24
CA GLY A 36 22.33 8.17 15.94
C GLY A 36 23.02 7.34 14.85
N GLN A 37 22.23 6.60 14.07
CA GLN A 37 22.71 5.66 13.06
C GLN A 37 23.00 6.35 11.72
N ALA A 38 23.83 5.74 10.87
CA ALA A 38 24.25 6.30 9.58
C ALA A 38 24.82 7.74 9.67
N ALA A 39 25.34 8.13 10.83
CA ALA A 39 25.93 9.45 11.06
C ALA A 39 27.14 9.71 10.16
N ILE A 40 27.40 10.99 9.88
CA ILE A 40 28.50 11.39 9.02
C ILE A 40 29.83 11.25 9.77
N GLY A 41 30.69 10.36 9.29
CA GLY A 41 32.06 10.24 9.83
C GLY A 41 32.87 11.53 9.65
N GLY A 42 33.75 11.85 10.60
CA GLY A 42 34.56 13.08 10.56
C GLY A 42 33.74 14.38 10.49
N PRO A 43 32.74 14.60 11.36
CA PRO A 43 31.79 15.71 11.27
C PRO A 43 32.45 17.09 11.42
N ASP A 44 33.54 17.20 12.19
CA ASP A 44 34.27 18.47 12.34
C ASP A 44 34.82 19.01 11.01
N VAL A 45 35.15 18.12 10.07
CA VAL A 45 35.54 18.48 8.69
C VAL A 45 34.31 18.60 7.81
N ALA A 46 33.41 17.61 7.86
CA ALA A 46 32.30 17.50 6.91
C ALA A 46 31.23 18.59 7.07
N LEU A 47 30.95 18.98 8.32
CA LEU A 47 29.90 19.92 8.74
C LEU A 47 30.50 21.21 9.31
N GLY A 48 31.70 21.12 9.88
CA GLY A 48 32.41 22.23 10.52
C GLY A 48 32.25 22.21 12.03
N LYS A 49 33.13 22.93 12.75
CA LYS A 49 33.32 22.79 14.21
C LYS A 49 32.06 23.05 15.07
N ASP A 50 31.10 23.81 14.57
CA ASP A 50 29.91 24.23 15.32
C ASP A 50 28.74 23.22 15.25
N TRP A 51 28.92 22.08 14.55
CA TRP A 51 27.87 21.09 14.33
C TRP A 51 27.18 20.64 15.62
N ARG A 52 27.94 20.48 16.72
CA ARG A 52 27.44 20.01 18.03
C ARG A 52 26.40 20.92 18.68
N THR A 53 26.37 22.19 18.31
CA THR A 53 25.41 23.19 18.83
C THR A 53 24.32 23.52 17.82
N SER A 54 24.33 22.89 16.65
CA SER A 54 23.38 23.19 15.59
C SER A 54 21.99 22.65 15.90
N ALA A 55 20.98 23.46 15.58
CA ALA A 55 19.58 23.06 15.58
C ALA A 55 19.10 22.50 14.24
N ASP A 56 20.01 22.28 13.27
CA ASP A 56 19.63 21.76 11.96
C ASP A 56 19.14 20.31 12.04
N VAL A 57 18.04 20.05 11.35
CA VAL A 57 17.37 18.74 11.31
C VAL A 57 16.87 18.47 9.90
N LEU A 58 17.03 17.24 9.42
CA LEU A 58 16.36 16.75 8.23
C LEU A 58 15.19 15.86 8.66
N VAL A 59 14.00 16.11 8.12
CA VAL A 59 12.83 15.24 8.30
C VAL A 59 12.37 14.72 6.95
N THR A 60 12.10 13.42 6.84
CA THR A 60 11.60 12.77 5.62
C THR A 60 10.80 11.51 5.99
N GLY A 61 10.27 10.79 5.01
CA GLY A 61 9.55 9.56 5.25
C GLY A 61 9.68 8.52 4.14
N SER A 62 9.39 7.27 4.50
CA SER A 62 9.29 6.11 3.61
C SER A 62 8.27 5.17 4.23
N GLY A 63 7.58 4.39 3.38
CA GLY A 63 6.56 3.47 3.84
C GLY A 63 6.86 2.03 3.45
N ASP A 64 6.41 1.13 4.30
CA ASP A 64 6.48 -0.31 4.13
C ASP A 64 5.13 -0.91 4.56
N THR A 65 5.03 -2.19 4.88
CA THR A 65 3.75 -2.81 5.27
C THR A 65 3.25 -2.43 6.67
N ASP A 66 4.12 -2.00 7.58
CA ASP A 66 3.72 -1.61 8.94
C ASP A 66 3.15 -0.18 9.00
N GLY A 67 3.47 0.64 8.01
CA GLY A 67 2.96 2.00 7.92
C GLY A 67 3.87 2.93 7.12
N PHE A 68 3.54 4.20 7.18
CA PHE A 68 4.39 5.28 6.73
C PHE A 68 5.22 5.81 7.91
N HIS A 69 6.54 5.73 7.79
CA HIS A 69 7.46 6.11 8.85
C HIS A 69 8.07 7.49 8.57
N VAL A 70 8.06 8.34 9.60
CA VAL A 70 8.72 9.65 9.59
C VAL A 70 10.07 9.50 10.29
N TYR A 71 11.13 9.99 9.66
CA TYR A 71 12.50 9.93 10.16
C TYR A 71 13.06 11.33 10.39
N VAL A 72 13.96 11.46 11.37
CA VAL A 72 14.70 12.69 11.67
C VAL A 72 16.20 12.42 11.74
N ALA A 73 17.00 13.31 11.17
CA ALA A 73 18.46 13.34 11.34
C ALA A 73 18.88 14.70 11.87
N ARG A 74 19.63 14.76 12.97
CA ARG A 74 19.99 16.02 13.64
C ARG A 74 21.47 16.33 13.49
N GLU A 75 21.80 17.56 13.13
CA GLU A 75 23.20 17.95 12.91
C GLU A 75 24.03 17.85 14.18
N LYS A 76 23.49 18.23 15.35
CA LYS A 76 24.15 18.08 16.66
C LYS A 76 24.57 16.66 17.02
N ASP A 77 24.06 15.68 16.29
CA ASP A 77 24.36 14.25 16.40
C ASP A 77 25.09 13.75 15.13
N ALA A 78 25.80 14.64 14.43
CA ALA A 78 26.48 14.40 13.15
C ALA A 78 25.53 13.89 12.04
N PHE A 79 24.27 14.34 12.07
CA PHE A 79 23.18 13.81 11.25
C PHE A 79 22.96 12.30 11.42
N GLY A 80 23.13 11.81 12.65
CA GLY A 80 22.62 10.51 13.04
C GLY A 80 21.10 10.44 12.91
N TRP A 81 20.60 9.37 12.30
CA TRP A 81 19.20 9.18 11.95
C TRP A 81 18.43 8.41 13.03
N HIS A 82 17.16 8.77 13.18
CA HIS A 82 16.19 8.13 14.07
C HIS A 82 14.81 8.08 13.40
N LYS A 83 14.02 7.05 13.70
CA LYS A 83 12.59 7.02 13.39
C LYS A 83 11.87 7.91 14.39
N LEU A 84 11.20 8.94 13.89
CA LEU A 84 10.48 9.92 14.68
C LEU A 84 9.07 9.43 15.02
N ALA A 85 8.36 8.83 14.06
CA ALA A 85 7.02 8.28 14.26
C ALA A 85 6.68 7.21 13.21
N THR A 86 5.79 6.30 13.56
CA THR A 86 5.10 5.42 12.60
C THR A 86 3.65 5.88 12.45
N LEU A 87 3.20 6.10 11.23
CA LEU A 87 1.85 6.52 10.89
C LEU A 87 1.17 5.43 10.09
N LYS A 88 0.09 4.87 10.60
CA LYS A 88 -0.69 3.86 9.90
C LYS A 88 -2.17 4.10 10.11
N ALA A 89 -2.97 3.38 9.34
CA ALA A 89 -4.34 3.09 9.70
C ALA A 89 -4.44 1.58 9.53
N SER A 90 -4.39 0.82 10.63
CA SER A 90 -4.48 -0.66 10.64
C SER A 90 -5.74 -1.18 9.94
N ALA A 91 -6.75 -0.35 10.07
CA ALA A 91 -7.82 -0.08 9.15
C ALA A 91 -7.65 -0.48 7.65
N LEU A 92 -6.61 0.05 6.99
CA LEU A 92 -6.44 0.13 5.52
C LEU A 92 -6.08 -1.21 4.88
N PRO A 93 -6.44 -1.48 3.59
CA PRO A 93 -6.17 -2.78 2.99
C PRO A 93 -4.67 -3.05 3.01
N GLU A 94 -4.32 -4.32 3.18
CA GLU A 94 -2.93 -4.73 3.40
C GLU A 94 -2.05 -4.42 2.19
N GLY A 95 -0.83 -3.95 2.48
CA GLY A 95 0.14 -3.56 1.47
C GLY A 95 1.10 -2.50 1.98
N SER A 96 2.08 -2.14 1.16
CA SER A 96 3.05 -1.11 1.51
C SER A 96 2.41 0.28 1.45
N TRP A 97 2.85 1.17 2.35
CA TRP A 97 2.43 2.56 2.44
C TRP A 97 3.36 3.50 1.66
N PHE A 98 2.87 4.70 1.36
CA PHE A 98 3.68 5.82 0.88
C PHE A 98 3.14 7.14 1.43
N GLY A 99 3.90 8.21 1.27
CA GLY A 99 3.47 9.54 1.70
C GLY A 99 4.47 10.64 1.40
N GLN A 100 4.04 11.85 1.71
CA GLN A 100 4.83 13.09 1.61
C GLN A 100 4.92 13.73 2.98
N VAL A 101 6.06 14.37 3.28
CA VAL A 101 6.31 15.05 4.55
C VAL A 101 6.88 16.44 4.30
N CYS A 102 6.41 17.43 5.05
CA CYS A 102 7.04 18.74 5.13
C CYS A 102 7.34 19.12 6.59
N LEU A 103 8.40 19.92 6.78
CA LEU A 103 8.75 20.52 8.06
C LEU A 103 8.18 21.95 8.13
N THR A 104 7.50 22.29 9.22
CA THR A 104 7.04 23.66 9.49
C THR A 104 8.21 24.62 9.61
N GLY A 105 8.02 25.89 9.25
CA GLY A 105 9.10 26.87 9.28
C GLY A 105 9.66 27.17 10.67
N SER A 106 8.94 26.83 11.74
CA SER A 106 9.47 26.84 13.12
C SER A 106 10.48 25.72 13.40
N GLY A 107 10.46 24.65 12.60
CA GLY A 107 11.22 23.42 12.82
C GLY A 107 10.63 22.49 13.88
N LYS A 108 9.50 22.86 14.51
CA LYS A 108 8.93 22.10 15.65
C LYS A 108 8.01 20.97 15.24
N TYR A 109 7.36 21.07 14.09
CA TYR A 109 6.37 20.09 13.63
C TYR A 109 6.67 19.63 12.21
N ALA A 110 6.54 18.33 11.98
CA ALA A 110 6.47 17.74 10.65
C ALA A 110 5.02 17.37 10.36
N VAL A 111 4.56 17.62 9.14
CA VAL A 111 3.23 17.18 8.70
C VAL A 111 3.40 16.15 7.62
N ALA A 112 2.67 15.03 7.74
CA ALA A 112 2.69 13.93 6.81
C ALA A 112 1.31 13.74 6.18
N VAL A 113 1.26 13.50 4.87
CA VAL A 113 0.08 13.01 4.15
C VAL A 113 0.43 11.65 3.55
N PHE A 114 -0.28 10.61 3.95
CA PHE A 114 0.09 9.22 3.67
C PHE A 114 -1.12 8.36 3.29
N ALA A 115 -0.88 7.29 2.53
CA ALA A 115 -1.90 6.36 2.03
C ALA A 115 -1.29 4.99 1.68
N PRO A 116 -2.10 3.93 1.55
CA PRO A 116 -1.66 2.65 0.99
C PRO A 116 -1.24 2.85 -0.47
N LYS A 117 -0.15 2.20 -0.92
CA LYS A 117 0.38 2.38 -2.30
C LYS A 117 -0.65 2.10 -3.38
N MET A 118 -1.59 1.18 -3.16
CA MET A 118 -2.67 0.89 -4.13
C MET A 118 -3.61 2.07 -4.41
N ALA A 119 -3.69 3.05 -3.50
CA ALA A 119 -4.54 4.24 -3.66
C ALA A 119 -4.19 5.03 -4.95
N VAL A 120 -2.93 5.01 -5.38
CA VAL A 120 -2.49 5.73 -6.58
C VAL A 120 -3.04 5.15 -7.89
N ASN A 121 -3.58 3.93 -7.86
CA ASN A 121 -4.21 3.27 -9.01
C ASN A 121 -5.71 3.55 -9.08
N LYS A 122 -6.31 4.31 -8.16
CA LYS A 122 -7.75 4.55 -8.13
C LYS A 122 -8.03 6.05 -8.18
N PRO A 123 -8.62 6.59 -9.26
CA PRO A 123 -8.87 8.04 -9.39
C PRO A 123 -9.57 8.69 -8.19
N LYS A 124 -10.54 7.99 -7.58
CA LYS A 124 -11.22 8.46 -6.36
C LYS A 124 -10.26 8.62 -5.18
N LEU A 125 -9.35 7.65 -4.98
CA LEU A 125 -8.39 7.65 -3.87
C LEU A 125 -7.21 8.59 -4.12
N VAL A 126 -6.84 8.86 -5.37
CA VAL A 126 -5.85 9.92 -5.69
C VAL A 126 -6.36 11.30 -5.28
N ASN A 127 -7.66 11.57 -5.46
CA ASN A 127 -8.26 12.86 -5.12
C ASN A 127 -8.59 13.01 -3.64
N ALA A 128 -8.95 11.92 -2.95
CA ALA A 128 -9.49 11.97 -1.60
C ALA A 128 -9.27 10.67 -0.79
N GLY A 129 -8.13 9.98 -0.94
CA GLY A 129 -7.82 8.71 -0.26
C GLY A 129 -6.71 8.78 0.79
N ALA A 130 -6.09 9.94 1.00
CA ALA A 130 -4.97 10.10 1.94
C ALA A 130 -5.39 10.60 3.32
N ILE A 131 -4.52 10.36 4.31
CA ILE A 131 -4.68 10.73 5.71
C ILE A 131 -3.58 11.72 6.10
N ALA A 132 -3.89 12.74 6.91
CA ALA A 132 -2.91 13.67 7.45
C ALA A 132 -2.67 13.48 8.96
N ALA A 133 -1.41 13.62 9.36
CA ALA A 133 -0.98 13.69 10.75
C ALA A 133 0.08 14.79 10.95
N VAL A 134 0.08 15.40 12.14
CA VAL A 134 1.17 16.25 12.61
C VAL A 134 2.02 15.45 13.59
N VAL A 135 3.35 15.52 13.42
CA VAL A 135 4.35 14.88 14.27
C VAL A 135 5.21 15.96 14.91
N ASP A 136 5.28 15.97 16.23
CA ASP A 136 6.20 16.81 16.99
C ASP A 136 7.65 16.34 16.76
N VAL A 137 8.51 17.24 16.29
CA VAL A 137 9.88 16.90 15.85
C VAL A 137 10.79 16.56 17.01
N GLU A 138 10.52 17.07 18.21
CA GLU A 138 11.34 16.78 19.40
C GLU A 138 10.97 15.43 20.01
N THR A 139 9.67 15.17 20.15
CA THR A 139 9.14 14.03 20.91
C THR A 139 8.67 12.85 20.07
N GLY A 140 8.43 13.05 18.77
CA GLY A 140 7.81 12.07 17.89
C GLY A 140 6.31 11.87 18.10
N GLN A 141 5.68 12.63 19.00
CA GLN A 141 4.24 12.50 19.24
C GLN A 141 3.47 12.88 17.97
N ALA A 142 2.73 11.91 17.42
CA ALA A 142 1.90 12.09 16.24
C ALA A 142 0.42 12.28 16.61
N ARG A 143 -0.29 13.15 15.89
CA ARG A 143 -1.72 13.44 16.06
C ARG A 143 -2.40 13.44 14.69
N HIS A 144 -3.52 12.72 14.58
CA HIS A 144 -4.37 12.76 13.39
C HIS A 144 -4.96 14.17 13.21
N VAL A 145 -5.06 14.61 11.95
CA VAL A 145 -5.65 15.90 11.60
C VAL A 145 -6.99 15.70 10.88
N VAL A 146 -6.95 14.99 9.75
CA VAL A 146 -8.09 14.82 8.84
C VAL A 146 -7.75 13.74 7.81
N SER A 147 -8.76 13.05 7.28
CA SER A 147 -8.61 12.10 6.17
C SER A 147 -9.34 12.58 4.91
N GLY A 148 -9.31 11.76 3.85
CA GLY A 148 -9.95 12.08 2.59
C GLY A 148 -9.19 13.15 1.80
N LEU A 149 -7.87 13.19 1.90
CA LEU A 149 -7.02 14.17 1.23
C LEU A 149 -6.51 13.65 -0.12
N SER A 150 -6.04 14.56 -0.98
CA SER A 150 -5.36 14.16 -2.20
C SER A 150 -3.96 13.61 -1.91
N THR A 151 -3.54 12.61 -2.69
CA THR A 151 -2.18 12.05 -2.64
C THR A 151 -1.15 12.87 -3.44
N ALA A 152 -1.51 14.07 -3.94
CA ALA A 152 -0.62 14.90 -4.76
C ALA A 152 0.71 15.24 -4.05
N TYR A 153 1.80 15.35 -4.83
CA TYR A 153 3.16 15.54 -4.29
C TYR A 153 3.36 16.80 -3.42
N PHE A 154 2.53 17.83 -3.61
CA PHE A 154 2.59 19.10 -2.88
C PHE A 154 1.73 19.11 -1.61
N ASN A 155 1.12 17.98 -1.25
CA ASN A 155 0.30 17.83 -0.06
C ASN A 155 1.06 16.94 0.93
N PRO A 156 1.53 17.45 2.09
CA PRO A 156 1.19 18.73 2.72
C PRO A 156 2.06 19.93 2.28
N ALA A 157 1.55 21.15 2.49
CA ALA A 157 2.27 22.41 2.23
C ALA A 157 2.51 23.23 3.51
N CYS A 158 3.72 23.13 4.07
CA CYS A 158 4.12 23.84 5.28
C CYS A 158 4.53 25.30 5.01
N GLY A 159 4.04 26.23 5.82
CA GLY A 159 4.39 27.65 5.76
C GLY A 159 5.67 28.02 6.55
N PRO A 160 6.04 29.32 6.58
CA PRO A 160 7.22 29.82 7.28
C PRO A 160 7.08 29.81 8.82
N GLY A 161 5.87 29.55 9.33
CA GLY A 161 5.59 29.25 10.74
C GLY A 161 4.95 27.87 10.91
N ASP A 162 4.00 27.74 11.83
CA ASP A 162 3.31 26.46 12.15
C ASP A 162 2.00 26.25 11.37
N ARG A 163 1.69 27.14 10.43
CA ARG A 163 0.50 27.05 9.59
C ARG A 163 0.78 26.17 8.36
N VAL A 164 -0.13 25.24 8.08
CA VAL A 164 -0.01 24.26 6.99
C VAL A 164 -1.27 24.28 6.14
N LEU A 165 -1.13 24.11 4.83
CA LEU A 165 -2.25 23.94 3.91
C LEU A 165 -2.30 22.49 3.40
N LEU A 166 -3.50 21.93 3.39
CA LEU A 166 -3.80 20.61 2.84
C LEU A 166 -4.85 20.72 1.75
N THR A 167 -4.83 19.81 0.78
CA THR A 167 -5.80 19.79 -0.32
C THR A 167 -6.57 18.48 -0.42
N ARG A 168 -7.81 18.61 -0.88
CA ARG A 168 -8.69 17.49 -1.29
C ARG A 168 -9.31 17.83 -2.64
N GLY A 169 -9.26 16.89 -3.57
CA GLY A 169 -9.95 17.00 -4.87
C GLY A 169 -11.45 16.71 -4.72
N VAL A 170 -12.29 17.56 -5.30
CA VAL A 170 -13.75 17.48 -5.25
C VAL A 170 -14.35 17.48 -6.65
N GLY A 171 -15.32 16.60 -6.89
CA GLY A 171 -15.98 16.43 -8.19
C GLY A 171 -15.22 15.50 -9.13
N ALA A 172 -15.74 15.33 -10.35
CA ALA A 172 -15.08 14.54 -11.39
C ALA A 172 -13.69 15.13 -11.68
N ASP A 173 -12.66 14.28 -11.74
CA ASP A 173 -11.26 14.67 -11.98
C ASP A 173 -10.70 15.78 -11.07
N GLY A 174 -11.27 16.01 -9.89
CA GLY A 174 -10.79 17.05 -8.96
C GLY A 174 -10.97 18.48 -9.47
N GLN A 175 -12.04 18.75 -10.23
CA GLN A 175 -12.37 20.07 -10.78
C GLN A 175 -12.46 21.20 -9.74
N ARG A 176 -12.76 20.88 -8.48
CA ARG A 176 -12.74 21.80 -7.34
C ARG A 176 -11.78 21.30 -6.28
N THR A 177 -11.32 22.21 -5.43
CA THR A 177 -10.40 21.88 -4.34
C THR A 177 -10.98 22.34 -3.01
N ASP A 178 -11.05 21.45 -2.02
CA ASP A 178 -11.14 21.89 -0.64
C ASP A 178 -9.72 22.22 -0.16
N LEU A 179 -9.50 23.47 0.25
CA LEU A 179 -8.26 23.95 0.87
C LEU A 179 -8.45 24.03 2.38
N LEU A 180 -7.77 23.14 3.09
CA LEU A 180 -7.84 23.05 4.55
C LEU A 180 -6.60 23.73 5.13
N ALA A 181 -6.82 24.74 5.98
CA ALA A 181 -5.75 25.32 6.78
C ALA A 181 -5.67 24.60 8.12
N VAL A 182 -4.46 24.25 8.52
CA VAL A 182 -4.15 23.51 9.74
C VAL A 182 -3.21 24.33 10.58
N ASP A 183 -3.49 24.40 11.87
CA ASP A 183 -2.51 24.80 12.88
C ASP A 183 -1.76 23.55 13.35
N ALA A 184 -0.47 23.45 13.03
CA ALA A 184 0.33 22.29 13.39
C ALA A 184 0.50 22.15 14.90
N ALA A 185 0.53 23.26 15.66
CA ALA A 185 0.73 23.21 17.10
C ALA A 185 -0.45 22.54 17.83
N SER A 186 -1.68 22.87 17.46
CA SER A 186 -2.88 22.20 17.98
C SER A 186 -3.27 20.94 17.22
N ALA A 187 -2.67 20.67 16.05
CA ALA A 187 -3.05 19.62 15.11
C ALA A 187 -4.52 19.68 14.67
N LYS A 188 -5.06 20.89 14.49
CA LYS A 188 -6.48 21.11 14.14
C LYS A 188 -6.63 21.78 12.78
N VAL A 189 -7.64 21.35 12.03
CA VAL A 189 -8.16 22.12 10.89
C VAL A 189 -8.84 23.38 11.44
N ILE A 190 -8.30 24.55 11.10
CA ILE A 190 -8.82 25.86 11.55
C ILE A 190 -9.79 26.48 10.54
N SER A 191 -9.73 26.07 9.27
CA SER A 191 -10.68 26.49 8.25
C SER A 191 -10.65 25.57 7.04
N THR A 192 -11.81 25.33 6.42
CA THR A 192 -11.93 24.67 5.11
C THR A 192 -12.58 25.63 4.14
N ARG A 193 -11.95 25.87 3.00
CA ARG A 193 -12.48 26.73 1.93
C ARG A 193 -12.63 25.93 0.65
N ARG A 194 -13.80 26.01 0.02
CA ARG A 194 -14.02 25.45 -1.32
C ARG A 194 -13.47 26.44 -2.35
N VAL A 195 -12.50 26.00 -3.12
CA VAL A 195 -11.97 26.71 -4.28
C VAL A 195 -12.60 26.10 -5.53
N ASP A 196 -13.24 26.93 -6.34
CA ASP A 196 -13.88 26.51 -7.59
C ASP A 196 -12.87 26.38 -8.75
N ALA A 197 -11.76 25.70 -8.47
CA ALA A 197 -10.70 25.35 -9.41
C ALA A 197 -9.86 24.19 -8.85
N GLN A 198 -9.08 23.56 -9.74
CA GLN A 198 -7.93 22.75 -9.31
C GLN A 198 -6.84 23.69 -8.78
N LEU A 199 -6.63 23.70 -7.47
CA LEU A 199 -5.58 24.48 -6.79
C LEU A 199 -4.40 23.55 -6.51
N THR A 200 -3.22 23.91 -7.01
CA THR A 200 -1.99 23.14 -6.79
C THR A 200 -0.93 23.95 -6.08
N THR A 201 0.05 23.26 -5.50
CA THR A 201 1.20 23.86 -4.80
C THR A 201 0.79 25.06 -3.92
N PRO A 202 -0.14 24.86 -2.95
CA PRO A 202 -0.56 25.95 -2.08
C PRO A 202 0.59 26.37 -1.16
N ALA A 203 0.56 27.61 -0.67
CA ALA A 203 1.55 28.13 0.27
C ALA A 203 0.88 29.06 1.28
N ALA A 204 1.01 28.75 2.58
CA ALA A 204 0.57 29.62 3.67
C ALA A 204 1.63 30.71 3.88
N ALA A 205 1.37 31.94 3.46
CA ALA A 205 2.23 33.08 3.72
C ALA A 205 1.70 33.95 4.88
N PRO A 206 2.54 34.80 5.50
CA PRO A 206 2.12 35.66 6.60
C PRO A 206 1.00 36.65 6.21
N ASP A 207 0.99 37.11 4.96
CA ASP A 207 0.04 38.09 4.42
C ASP A 207 -1.19 37.45 3.74
N GLY A 208 -1.25 36.11 3.67
CA GLY A 208 -2.37 35.39 3.09
C GLY A 208 -1.97 34.03 2.52
N ASP A 209 -2.96 33.31 1.99
CA ASP A 209 -2.71 32.04 1.33
C ASP A 209 -2.57 32.24 -0.17
N TYR A 210 -1.61 31.55 -0.74
CA TYR A 210 -1.31 31.54 -2.16
C TYR A 210 -1.38 30.14 -2.73
N GLY A 211 -1.46 30.02 -4.04
CA GLY A 211 -1.31 28.75 -4.74
C GLY A 211 -1.35 28.97 -6.24
N MET A 212 -1.21 27.88 -6.99
CA MET A 212 -1.33 27.89 -8.43
C MET A 212 -2.74 27.49 -8.83
N ALA A 213 -3.41 28.39 -9.56
CA ALA A 213 -4.68 28.11 -10.19
C ALA A 213 -4.76 28.90 -11.49
N HIS A 214 -5.39 28.32 -12.50
CA HIS A 214 -5.53 28.96 -13.80
C HIS A 214 -4.21 29.43 -14.46
N GLY A 215 -3.10 28.72 -14.19
CA GLY A 215 -1.77 29.08 -14.67
C GLY A 215 -1.18 30.35 -14.03
N ASN A 216 -1.82 30.90 -12.99
CA ASN A 216 -1.38 32.08 -12.26
C ASN A 216 -1.05 31.70 -10.81
N LEU A 217 -0.14 32.46 -10.22
CA LEU A 217 -0.12 32.59 -8.78
C LEU A 217 -1.36 33.37 -8.38
N VAL A 218 -2.19 32.78 -7.53
CA VAL A 218 -3.42 33.39 -7.00
C VAL A 218 -3.30 33.57 -5.50
N ARG A 219 -3.85 34.68 -4.99
CA ARG A 219 -4.17 34.86 -3.58
C ARG A 219 -5.57 34.29 -3.33
N ILE A 220 -5.72 33.48 -2.29
CA ILE A 220 -7.00 32.84 -1.93
C ILE A 220 -7.71 33.65 -0.84
N GLY A 221 -8.95 34.07 -1.15
CA GLY A 221 -9.85 34.77 -0.24
C GLY A 221 -10.34 33.91 0.92
N ALA A 222 -11.02 34.53 1.89
CA ALA A 222 -11.62 33.81 3.01
C ALA A 222 -12.79 32.90 2.60
N ASP A 223 -13.47 33.25 1.50
CA ASP A 223 -14.56 32.50 0.87
C ASP A 223 -14.09 31.45 -0.15
N GLY A 224 -12.77 31.38 -0.43
CA GLY A 224 -12.21 30.55 -1.49
C GLY A 224 -12.09 31.23 -2.85
N GLY A 225 -12.47 32.52 -2.96
CA GLY A 225 -12.31 33.31 -4.17
C GLY A 225 -10.83 33.47 -4.57
N LEU A 226 -10.55 33.48 -5.87
CA LEU A 226 -9.20 33.53 -6.40
C LEU A 226 -8.88 34.90 -7.01
N THR A 227 -7.81 35.54 -6.53
CA THR A 227 -7.28 36.79 -7.11
C THR A 227 -5.92 36.53 -7.75
N PRO A 228 -5.79 36.55 -9.09
CA PRO A 228 -4.49 36.44 -9.76
C PRO A 228 -3.57 37.59 -9.37
N VAL A 229 -2.37 37.27 -8.88
CA VAL A 229 -1.37 38.25 -8.42
C VAL A 229 -0.11 38.28 -9.26
N ALA A 230 0.25 37.15 -9.87
CA ALA A 230 1.40 37.04 -10.77
C ALA A 230 1.24 35.84 -11.71
N ARG A 231 2.02 35.85 -12.80
CA ARG A 231 2.05 34.74 -13.74
C ARG A 231 3.45 34.14 -13.86
N PRO A 232 3.65 32.89 -13.44
CA PRO A 232 4.91 32.21 -13.67
C PRO A 232 5.24 32.00 -15.15
N GLN A 233 6.52 31.79 -15.46
CA GLN A 233 7.13 31.39 -16.71
C GLN A 233 7.37 29.89 -16.55
N GLY A 234 6.95 29.11 -17.53
CA GLY A 234 6.94 27.66 -17.44
C GLY A 234 5.98 27.06 -16.40
N ARG A 235 5.84 25.74 -16.46
CA ARG A 235 4.93 24.95 -15.59
C ARG A 235 5.48 24.83 -14.17
N THR A 236 4.74 25.33 -13.20
CA THR A 236 5.11 25.29 -11.79
C THR A 236 5.12 23.88 -11.23
N PHE A 237 6.15 23.57 -10.44
CA PHE A 237 6.28 22.31 -9.71
C PHE A 237 6.59 22.49 -8.22
N ALA A 238 6.78 23.73 -7.75
CA ALA A 238 6.91 24.01 -6.32
C ALA A 238 6.63 25.50 -6.05
N VAL A 239 6.04 25.76 -4.88
CA VAL A 239 5.75 27.11 -4.38
C VAL A 239 6.05 27.13 -2.88
N ASN A 240 6.90 28.05 -2.42
CA ASN A 240 7.26 28.22 -1.02
C ASN A 240 6.97 29.65 -0.57
N ALA A 241 6.26 29.80 0.56
CA ALA A 241 6.11 31.10 1.21
C ALA A 241 7.36 31.41 2.05
N THR A 242 7.80 32.67 1.99
CA THR A 242 8.94 33.16 2.77
C THR A 242 8.46 33.94 3.99
N ALA A 243 9.32 34.15 4.99
CA ALA A 243 8.99 34.93 6.17
C ALA A 243 8.89 36.46 5.92
N ARG A 244 9.19 36.94 4.70
CA ARG A 244 9.21 38.37 4.33
C ARG A 244 8.17 38.70 3.25
N ASP A 245 7.00 38.08 3.34
CA ASP A 245 5.87 38.29 2.42
C ASP A 245 6.20 38.02 0.94
N GLY A 246 7.23 37.21 0.69
CA GLY A 246 7.62 36.76 -0.65
C GLY A 246 7.17 35.33 -0.92
N ILE A 247 6.88 35.01 -2.18
CA ILE A 247 6.52 33.65 -2.64
C ILE A 247 7.54 33.18 -3.69
N ASP A 248 8.31 32.14 -3.38
CA ASP A 248 9.25 31.52 -4.31
C ASP A 248 8.55 30.45 -5.14
N ILE A 249 8.73 30.49 -6.46
CA ILE A 249 8.04 29.64 -7.43
C ILE A 249 9.10 28.99 -8.31
N ALA A 250 9.11 27.66 -8.36
CA ALA A 250 9.92 26.90 -9.30
C ALA A 250 9.06 26.35 -10.43
N SER A 251 9.50 26.57 -11.67
CA SER A 251 8.79 26.18 -12.89
C SER A 251 9.72 25.59 -13.93
N VAL A 252 9.23 24.68 -14.77
CA VAL A 252 9.92 24.16 -15.96
C VAL A 252 9.55 25.01 -17.18
N ASP A 253 10.55 25.60 -17.82
CA ASP A 253 10.44 26.36 -19.06
C ASP A 253 11.42 25.81 -20.11
N GLY A 254 10.88 25.16 -21.14
CA GLY A 254 11.67 24.49 -22.16
C GLY A 254 12.56 23.39 -21.56
N ASP A 255 13.86 23.49 -21.79
CA ASP A 255 14.90 22.59 -21.26
C ASP A 255 15.46 23.05 -19.90
N LYS A 256 14.91 24.12 -19.32
CA LYS A 256 15.36 24.69 -18.05
C LYS A 256 14.27 24.66 -17.00
N ALA A 257 14.69 24.71 -15.74
CA ALA A 257 13.87 25.13 -14.63
C ALA A 257 14.30 26.54 -14.22
N VAL A 258 13.33 27.36 -13.82
CA VAL A 258 13.51 28.73 -13.33
C VAL A 258 12.87 28.87 -11.96
N VAL A 259 13.57 29.56 -11.05
CA VAL A 259 13.04 29.95 -9.74
C VAL A 259 12.81 31.46 -9.75
N ARG A 260 11.60 31.91 -9.42
CA ARG A 260 11.23 33.32 -9.34
C ARG A 260 10.53 33.63 -8.02
N ARG A 261 10.81 34.80 -7.44
CA ARG A 261 10.11 35.31 -6.25
C ARG A 261 9.07 36.33 -6.63
N TYR A 262 7.85 36.15 -6.16
CA TYR A 262 6.83 37.17 -6.12
C TYR A 262 6.99 37.99 -4.84
N ALA A 263 7.19 39.31 -4.97
CA ALA A 263 7.21 40.26 -3.87
C ALA A 263 6.96 41.67 -4.41
N GLY A 264 6.36 42.56 -3.61
CA GLY A 264 6.13 43.95 -4.01
C GLY A 264 5.32 44.12 -5.30
N GLY A 265 4.47 43.15 -5.64
CA GLY A 265 3.65 43.15 -6.86
C GLY A 265 4.32 42.64 -8.14
N GLY A 266 5.58 42.18 -8.08
CA GLY A 266 6.33 41.71 -9.26
C GLY A 266 7.02 40.37 -9.05
N LEU A 267 7.45 39.73 -10.16
CA LEU A 267 8.27 38.52 -10.16
C LEU A 267 9.73 38.86 -10.48
N THR A 268 10.66 38.35 -9.68
CA THR A 268 12.11 38.49 -9.90
C THR A 268 12.74 37.11 -10.03
N GLN A 269 13.57 36.90 -11.06
CA GLN A 269 14.30 35.64 -11.24
C GLN A 269 15.41 35.49 -10.20
N LEU A 270 15.38 34.35 -9.52
CA LEU A 270 16.31 33.98 -8.47
C LEU A 270 17.28 32.91 -8.91
N ALA A 271 16.85 31.96 -9.76
CA ALA A 271 17.73 30.91 -10.24
C ALA A 271 17.29 30.36 -11.60
N SER A 272 18.22 29.73 -12.32
CA SER A 272 17.93 28.84 -13.44
C SER A 272 18.88 27.66 -13.50
N GLY A 273 18.45 26.54 -14.11
CA GLY A 273 19.26 25.34 -14.28
C GLY A 273 18.56 24.30 -15.13
N PRO A 274 19.12 23.10 -15.33
CA PRO A 274 18.46 22.02 -16.07
C PRO A 274 17.11 21.65 -15.46
N TRP A 275 16.09 21.47 -16.31
CA TRP A 275 14.71 21.26 -15.87
C TRP A 275 14.54 20.07 -14.94
N ASP A 276 15.31 19.01 -15.15
CA ASP A 276 15.24 17.74 -14.42
C ASP A 276 16.18 17.69 -13.21
N ARG A 277 16.89 18.77 -12.88
CA ARG A 277 17.85 18.80 -11.76
C ARG A 277 17.59 19.88 -10.73
N LEU A 278 16.98 20.99 -11.13
CA LEU A 278 16.71 22.10 -10.21
C LEU A 278 15.45 21.79 -9.37
N GLN A 279 15.58 21.96 -8.06
CA GLN A 279 14.50 21.81 -7.08
C GLN A 279 14.50 22.97 -6.10
N VAL A 280 13.37 23.20 -5.43
CA VAL A 280 13.30 24.12 -4.30
C VAL A 280 12.71 23.44 -3.07
N PHE A 281 13.22 23.77 -1.90
CA PHE A 281 12.75 23.25 -0.62
C PHE A 281 12.57 24.39 0.37
N ALA A 282 11.52 24.32 1.19
CA ALA A 282 11.34 25.24 2.30
C ALA A 282 12.34 24.92 3.42
N LEU A 283 12.90 25.97 4.01
CA LEU A 283 13.82 25.91 5.14
C LEU A 283 13.22 26.66 6.34
N THR A 284 13.74 26.37 7.53
CA THR A 284 13.34 27.07 8.76
C THR A 284 13.55 28.58 8.68
N GLY A 285 12.66 29.31 9.35
CA GLY A 285 12.60 30.78 9.31
C GLY A 285 12.07 31.34 7.99
N GLY A 286 11.34 30.53 7.21
CA GLY A 286 10.78 30.94 5.91
C GLY A 286 11.85 31.28 4.87
N ARG A 287 12.94 30.52 4.89
CA ARG A 287 14.01 30.55 3.87
C ARG A 287 13.71 29.51 2.79
N THR A 288 14.39 29.61 1.65
CA THR A 288 14.23 28.68 0.52
C THR A 288 15.58 28.16 0.07
N ALA A 289 15.74 26.85 0.02
CA ALA A 289 16.85 26.21 -0.65
C ALA A 289 16.57 26.09 -2.15
N VAL A 290 17.56 26.42 -2.98
CA VAL A 290 17.60 26.07 -4.41
C VAL A 290 18.64 24.97 -4.56
N VAL A 291 18.20 23.77 -4.90
CA VAL A 291 19.03 22.57 -5.00
C VAL A 291 19.24 22.21 -6.47
N GLY A 292 20.48 21.92 -6.86
CA GLY A 292 20.81 21.50 -8.24
C GLY A 292 22.04 22.22 -8.77
N ASP A 293 21.99 22.68 -10.01
CA ASP A 293 23.03 23.54 -10.58
C ASP A 293 22.89 24.96 -10.01
N THR A 294 23.84 25.36 -9.16
CA THR A 294 23.77 26.63 -8.44
C THR A 294 24.56 27.76 -9.10
N ARG A 295 25.09 27.56 -10.32
CA ARG A 295 25.91 28.57 -11.02
C ARG A 295 25.12 29.83 -11.35
N ASP A 296 23.85 29.67 -11.72
CA ASP A 296 22.95 30.76 -12.09
C ASP A 296 21.96 31.08 -10.98
N VAL A 297 22.42 31.19 -9.72
CA VAL A 297 21.60 31.61 -8.57
C VAL A 297 21.95 33.05 -8.17
N SER A 298 20.92 33.87 -7.96
CA SER A 298 21.02 35.25 -7.51
C SER A 298 21.74 35.35 -6.17
N SER A 299 22.83 36.13 -6.14
CA SER A 299 23.56 36.44 -4.93
C SER A 299 22.86 37.55 -4.13
N GLY A 300 22.94 37.49 -2.80
CA GLY A 300 22.41 38.52 -1.91
C GLY A 300 20.89 38.56 -1.77
N THR A 301 20.14 37.67 -2.43
CA THR A 301 18.68 37.56 -2.23
C THR A 301 18.39 37.10 -0.80
N PRO A 302 17.63 37.87 0.01
CA PRO A 302 17.37 37.49 1.40
C PRO A 302 16.65 36.15 1.53
N GLY A 303 17.19 35.27 2.38
CA GLY A 303 16.59 33.97 2.69
C GLY A 303 16.71 32.90 1.60
N LEU A 304 17.44 33.16 0.50
CA LEU A 304 17.73 32.17 -0.53
C LEU A 304 19.04 31.43 -0.19
N VAL A 305 19.04 30.10 -0.30
CA VAL A 305 20.20 29.24 0.02
C VAL A 305 20.52 28.34 -1.18
N PRO A 306 21.59 28.60 -1.95
CA PRO A 306 22.02 27.72 -3.04
C PRO A 306 22.71 26.47 -2.50
N LEU A 307 22.25 25.28 -2.91
CA LEU A 307 22.83 23.98 -2.54
C LEU A 307 23.16 23.16 -3.79
N ALA A 308 24.45 22.90 -4.03
CA ALA A 308 24.88 22.20 -5.24
C ALA A 308 24.52 20.71 -5.22
N SER A 309 23.90 20.22 -6.30
CA SER A 309 23.60 18.80 -6.53
C SER A 309 23.68 18.46 -8.02
N ASP A 310 24.16 17.27 -8.35
CA ASP A 310 24.23 16.75 -9.71
C ASP A 310 22.94 16.03 -10.15
N ARG A 311 22.04 15.78 -9.21
CA ARG A 311 20.77 15.04 -9.36
C ARG A 311 19.67 15.61 -8.46
N GLN A 312 18.44 15.19 -8.69
CA GLN A 312 17.34 15.45 -7.74
C GLN A 312 17.56 14.75 -6.40
N VAL A 313 17.14 15.39 -5.32
CA VAL A 313 17.23 14.90 -3.95
C VAL A 313 15.83 14.64 -3.38
N ARG A 314 15.76 13.79 -2.36
CA ARG A 314 14.53 13.41 -1.65
C ARG A 314 14.21 14.31 -0.45
N GLY A 315 15.18 15.08 0.04
CA GLY A 315 14.99 16.04 1.12
C GLY A 315 16.24 16.90 1.39
N VAL A 316 16.02 18.00 2.13
CA VAL A 316 17.05 18.96 2.56
C VAL A 316 16.86 19.21 4.05
N SER A 317 17.95 19.36 4.82
CA SER A 317 17.85 19.73 6.23
C SER A 317 17.36 21.17 6.41
N ALA A 318 16.72 21.44 7.54
CA ALA A 318 16.07 22.68 7.94
C ALA A 318 16.92 23.96 7.75
N GLN A 319 18.24 23.84 7.79
CA GLN A 319 19.20 24.92 7.56
C GLN A 319 20.05 24.72 6.29
N GLY A 320 19.91 23.59 5.61
CA GLY A 320 20.60 23.30 4.34
C GLY A 320 22.00 22.70 4.49
N HIS A 321 22.36 22.15 5.65
CA HIS A 321 23.67 21.52 5.84
C HIS A 321 23.75 20.06 5.32
N LEU A 322 22.60 19.44 5.01
CA LEU A 322 22.50 18.08 4.48
C LEU A 322 21.49 17.94 3.33
N LEU A 323 21.85 17.14 2.32
CA LEU A 323 20.96 16.65 1.27
C LEU A 323 20.74 15.14 1.45
N ALA A 324 19.49 14.67 1.41
CA ALA A 324 19.18 13.24 1.29
C ALA A 324 18.93 12.91 -0.18
N THR A 325 19.85 12.18 -0.82
CA THR A 325 19.74 11.82 -2.24
C THR A 325 18.90 10.58 -2.46
N GLU A 326 18.92 9.63 -1.52
CA GLU A 326 18.10 8.41 -1.56
C GLU A 326 17.59 8.07 -0.16
N VAL A 327 16.34 7.60 -0.09
CA VAL A 327 15.69 7.05 1.10
C VAL A 327 14.88 5.85 0.61
N LEU A 328 15.27 4.64 1.00
CA LEU A 328 14.68 3.38 0.55
C LEU A 328 14.27 2.55 1.76
N SER A 329 13.04 2.02 1.79
CA SER A 329 12.67 1.02 2.79
C SER A 329 13.50 -0.25 2.60
N ARG A 330 14.06 -0.79 3.69
CA ARG A 330 14.75 -2.08 3.67
C ARG A 330 13.81 -3.21 3.36
N GLN A 331 12.57 -3.12 3.85
CA GLN A 331 11.53 -4.07 3.48
C GLN A 331 11.26 -4.05 1.96
N GLY A 332 11.23 -2.87 1.32
CA GLY A 332 11.13 -2.76 -0.14
C GLY A 332 12.35 -3.33 -0.87
N GLU A 333 13.57 -3.03 -0.40
CA GLU A 333 14.83 -3.54 -0.94
C GLU A 333 14.93 -5.08 -0.80
N ARG A 334 14.60 -5.62 0.37
CA ARG A 334 14.60 -7.07 0.63
C ARG A 334 13.46 -7.76 -0.11
N LYS A 335 12.26 -7.18 -0.18
CA LYS A 335 11.18 -7.73 -1.01
C LYS A 335 11.59 -7.80 -2.47
N ALA A 336 12.35 -6.81 -2.96
CA ALA A 336 12.92 -6.87 -4.30
C ALA A 336 13.98 -7.98 -4.42
N ALA A 337 14.92 -8.08 -3.47
CA ALA A 337 16.05 -9.02 -3.48
C ALA A 337 15.69 -10.50 -3.15
N GLN A 338 14.68 -10.69 -2.31
CA GLN A 338 14.27 -11.91 -1.62
C GLN A 338 12.73 -11.91 -1.37
N PRO A 339 11.90 -11.95 -2.42
CA PRO A 339 10.44 -11.80 -2.35
C PRO A 339 9.69 -12.94 -1.66
N LEU A 340 10.44 -13.96 -1.21
CA LEU A 340 9.97 -15.18 -0.57
C LEU A 340 10.21 -15.16 0.92
N THR A 341 11.15 -14.31 1.34
CA THR A 341 11.29 -14.00 2.73
C THR A 341 9.98 -13.33 3.13
N ALA A 342 9.33 -13.84 4.19
CA ALA A 342 8.28 -13.08 4.85
C ALA A 342 8.84 -11.67 5.05
N LEU A 343 7.99 -10.66 4.88
CA LEU A 343 8.46 -9.30 5.09
C LEU A 343 9.00 -9.25 6.51
N ASP A 344 10.31 -9.11 6.63
CA ASP A 344 10.94 -9.15 7.95
C ASP A 344 10.36 -7.96 8.71
N THR A 345 9.57 -8.22 9.75
CA THR A 345 9.00 -7.17 10.60
C THR A 345 10.13 -6.42 11.31
N ALA A 346 11.32 -7.04 11.43
CA ALA A 346 12.53 -6.34 11.86
C ALA A 346 13.01 -5.29 10.84
N ASP A 347 12.71 -5.43 9.54
CA ASP A 347 13.00 -4.41 8.54
C ASP A 347 11.96 -3.30 8.49
N ALA A 348 10.80 -3.48 9.12
CA ALA A 348 9.78 -2.46 9.14
C ALA A 348 10.28 -1.20 9.88
N GLY A 349 10.11 -0.05 9.25
CA GLY A 349 10.71 1.20 9.69
C GLY A 349 12.24 1.24 9.58
N THR A 350 12.87 0.30 8.88
CA THR A 350 14.31 0.34 8.56
C THR A 350 14.51 0.90 7.16
N ILE A 351 15.45 1.83 7.01
CA ILE A 351 15.75 2.47 5.71
C ILE A 351 17.22 2.38 5.35
N ARG A 352 17.52 2.34 4.05
CA ARG A 352 18.83 2.69 3.50
C ARG A 352 18.80 4.15 3.08
N VAL A 353 19.71 4.96 3.60
CA VAL A 353 19.85 6.37 3.25
C VAL A 353 21.16 6.62 2.55
N THR A 354 21.13 7.47 1.53
CA THR A 354 22.32 8.07 0.92
C THR A 354 22.19 9.58 1.10
N VAL A 355 23.18 10.20 1.73
CA VAL A 355 23.18 11.63 2.08
C VAL A 355 24.47 12.32 1.65
N ARG A 356 24.41 13.64 1.48
CA ARG A 356 25.55 14.48 1.12
C ARG A 356 25.62 15.73 1.99
N ALA A 357 26.73 15.93 2.69
CA ALA A 357 27.01 17.15 3.43
C ALA A 357 27.25 18.31 2.45
N THR A 358 26.54 19.42 2.60
CA THR A 358 26.57 20.52 1.61
C THR A 358 27.86 21.33 1.68
N ARG A 359 28.47 21.44 2.87
CA ARG A 359 29.73 22.17 3.09
C ARG A 359 30.92 21.57 2.34
N THR A 360 31.06 20.25 2.35
CA THR A 360 32.25 19.55 1.80
C THR A 360 31.94 18.68 0.59
N GLY A 361 30.66 18.41 0.33
CA GLY A 361 30.23 17.44 -0.69
C GLY A 361 30.42 15.99 -0.27
N LYS A 362 30.83 15.71 0.98
CA LYS A 362 31.03 14.34 1.48
C LYS A 362 29.74 13.54 1.41
N VAL A 363 29.79 12.38 0.74
CA VAL A 363 28.69 11.42 0.68
C VAL A 363 28.83 10.41 1.82
N SER A 364 27.71 10.07 2.44
CA SER A 364 27.59 8.99 3.41
C SER A 364 26.40 8.13 3.02
N ALA A 365 26.52 6.82 3.17
CA ALA A 365 25.40 5.89 3.00
C ALA A 365 25.37 4.92 4.16
N GLY A 366 24.19 4.55 4.62
CA GLY A 366 24.03 3.64 5.73
C GLY A 366 22.62 3.12 5.87
N THR A 367 22.49 2.04 6.63
CA THR A 367 21.20 1.52 7.08
C THR A 367 20.85 2.16 8.43
N VAL A 368 19.58 2.52 8.57
CA VAL A 368 18.99 3.07 9.79
C VAL A 368 17.94 2.07 10.25
N ASP A 369 18.25 1.33 11.30
CA ASP A 369 17.38 0.41 12.02
C ASP A 369 16.83 1.10 13.27
N ALA A 370 15.76 1.88 13.11
CA ALA A 370 15.16 2.64 14.19
C ALA A 370 13.77 2.09 14.52
N LYS A 371 13.71 1.02 15.31
CA LYS A 371 12.46 0.31 15.60
C LYS A 371 11.54 1.03 16.59
N SER A 372 12.09 1.66 17.62
CA SER A 372 11.29 2.34 18.66
C SER A 372 10.90 3.76 18.24
N ALA A 373 9.61 4.00 18.00
CA ALA A 373 9.05 5.34 17.84
C ALA A 373 7.57 5.32 18.28
N PRO A 374 7.00 6.47 18.68
CA PRO A 374 5.56 6.59 18.85
C PRO A 374 4.82 6.19 17.57
N THR A 375 3.76 5.38 17.71
CA THR A 375 2.88 4.99 16.61
C THR A 375 1.56 5.74 16.72
N LEU A 376 1.16 6.39 15.64
CA LEU A 376 -0.21 6.82 15.44
C LEU A 376 -0.89 5.83 14.51
N ASP A 377 -1.86 5.12 15.07
CA ASP A 377 -2.82 4.36 14.28
C ASP A 377 -4.10 5.19 14.13
N VAL A 378 -4.35 5.69 12.93
CA VAL A 378 -5.53 6.47 12.61
C VAL A 378 -6.71 5.51 12.53
N ILE A 379 -7.36 5.41 13.68
CA ILE A 379 -8.68 4.86 13.84
C ILE A 379 -9.63 6.04 13.60
N GLU A 380 -10.16 6.21 12.39
CA GLU A 380 -11.31 7.12 12.26
C GLU A 380 -12.43 6.53 13.11
N ARG A 381 -12.62 7.12 14.30
CA ARG A 381 -13.89 7.04 14.99
C ARG A 381 -14.87 7.83 14.13
N ALA A 382 -15.42 7.22 13.10
CA ALA A 382 -16.81 7.49 12.82
C ALA A 382 -17.51 7.32 14.18
N ASP A 383 -18.19 8.36 14.65
CA ASP A 383 -18.85 8.36 15.95
C ASP A 383 -19.51 7.00 16.17
N ILE A 384 -19.06 6.26 17.19
CA ILE A 384 -19.56 4.92 17.51
C ILE A 384 -21.09 4.99 17.78
N ALA A 385 -21.62 6.19 18.06
CA ALA A 385 -23.04 6.48 18.16
C ALA A 385 -23.82 6.44 16.83
N ALA A 386 -23.16 6.55 15.66
CA ALA A 386 -23.77 6.42 14.34
C ALA A 386 -23.69 4.99 13.76
N ALA A 387 -22.82 4.14 14.31
CA ALA A 387 -22.73 2.71 13.95
C ALA A 387 -24.01 1.93 14.27
N GLU A 388 -24.92 2.48 15.07
CA GLU A 388 -26.26 1.95 15.28
C GLU A 388 -27.24 2.23 14.13
N THR A 389 -26.86 3.01 13.09
CA THR A 389 -27.83 3.54 12.10
C THR A 389 -27.53 3.37 10.60
N ASP A 390 -26.47 2.66 10.15
CA ASP A 390 -26.24 2.40 8.70
C ASP A 390 -25.96 0.90 8.40
N PRO A 391 -26.62 0.25 7.41
CA PRO A 391 -27.51 -0.88 7.67
C PRO A 391 -27.23 -2.13 6.81
N ASN A 392 -26.08 -2.24 6.13
CA ASN A 392 -25.78 -3.42 5.29
C ASN A 392 -24.49 -4.14 5.70
N LEU A 393 -24.55 -4.79 6.87
CA LEU A 393 -23.55 -5.75 7.34
C LEU A 393 -23.80 -7.17 6.76
N THR A 394 -24.93 -7.40 6.10
CA THR A 394 -25.41 -8.76 5.82
C THR A 394 -25.18 -9.22 4.38
N THR A 395 -25.10 -8.31 3.41
CA THR A 395 -25.13 -8.66 1.98
C THR A 395 -23.93 -8.11 1.23
N PRO A 396 -22.86 -8.92 1.07
CA PRO A 396 -21.73 -8.59 0.21
C PRO A 396 -22.17 -8.29 -1.22
N THR A 397 -21.60 -7.24 -1.81
CA THR A 397 -21.86 -6.83 -3.21
C THR A 397 -20.83 -7.38 -4.18
N CYS A 398 -19.66 -7.84 -3.72
CA CYS A 398 -18.71 -8.50 -4.59
C CYS A 398 -19.06 -9.97 -4.80
N ALA A 399 -18.95 -10.44 -6.04
CA ALA A 399 -19.52 -11.72 -6.45
C ALA A 399 -18.81 -12.96 -5.92
N VAL A 400 -17.54 -12.86 -5.54
CA VAL A 400 -16.74 -13.98 -5.06
C VAL A 400 -16.37 -13.74 -3.60
N GLY A 401 -16.71 -14.66 -2.70
CA GLY A 401 -16.37 -14.50 -1.28
C GLY A 401 -14.86 -14.54 -1.06
N ARG A 402 -14.33 -13.61 -0.26
CA ARG A 402 -12.90 -13.57 0.08
C ARG A 402 -12.48 -14.79 0.91
N ASN A 403 -13.21 -15.10 1.98
CA ASN A 403 -12.88 -16.16 2.95
C ASN A 403 -13.71 -17.45 2.73
N ASP A 404 -14.22 -17.68 1.51
CA ASP A 404 -14.92 -18.92 1.19
C ASP A 404 -13.87 -20.05 1.00
N PRO A 405 -13.91 -21.15 1.77
CA PRO A 405 -12.91 -22.23 1.66
C PRO A 405 -12.98 -22.99 0.32
N LYS A 406 -14.06 -22.86 -0.44
CA LYS A 406 -14.18 -23.40 -1.80
C LYS A 406 -13.52 -22.52 -2.86
N ILE A 407 -13.10 -21.32 -2.48
CA ILE A 407 -12.54 -20.32 -3.37
C ILE A 407 -11.12 -20.00 -2.91
N GLN A 408 -10.16 -20.69 -3.51
CA GLN A 408 -8.75 -20.45 -3.23
C GLN A 408 -8.03 -20.08 -4.52
N ALA A 409 -7.51 -18.86 -4.57
CA ALA A 409 -6.81 -18.32 -5.72
C ALA A 409 -5.37 -18.83 -5.76
N PHE A 410 -4.97 -19.38 -6.90
CA PHE A 410 -3.61 -19.87 -7.10
C PHE A 410 -2.66 -18.72 -7.42
N GLN A 411 -1.56 -18.61 -6.67
CA GLN A 411 -0.53 -17.61 -6.90
C GLN A 411 0.51 -18.14 -7.93
N PRO A 412 0.59 -17.56 -9.13
CA PRO A 412 1.55 -18.00 -10.15
C PRO A 412 2.99 -17.55 -9.83
N SER A 413 3.97 -18.23 -10.42
CA SER A 413 5.33 -17.70 -10.55
C SER A 413 5.43 -16.72 -11.73
N ALA A 414 6.43 -15.82 -11.71
CA ALA A 414 6.54 -14.75 -12.70
C ALA A 414 6.62 -15.26 -14.15
N ASP A 415 7.29 -16.38 -14.37
CA ASP A 415 7.41 -17.05 -15.67
C ASP A 415 6.09 -17.66 -16.17
N MET A 416 5.24 -18.14 -15.26
CA MET A 416 3.87 -18.54 -15.61
C MET A 416 3.04 -17.34 -16.06
N VAL A 417 3.24 -16.15 -15.45
CA VAL A 417 2.55 -14.92 -15.84
C VAL A 417 3.00 -14.46 -17.22
N GLU A 418 4.31 -14.40 -17.48
CA GLU A 418 4.86 -14.07 -18.80
C GLU A 418 4.38 -15.05 -19.87
N TRP A 419 4.43 -16.35 -19.59
CA TRP A 419 3.86 -17.36 -20.48
C TRP A 419 2.38 -17.10 -20.78
N ALA A 420 1.56 -16.88 -19.76
CA ALA A 420 0.13 -16.69 -19.95
C ALA A 420 -0.18 -15.45 -20.78
N VAL A 421 0.57 -14.36 -20.58
CA VAL A 421 0.47 -13.16 -21.41
C VAL A 421 0.90 -13.43 -22.85
N ASP A 422 2.06 -14.04 -23.07
CA ASP A 422 2.59 -14.37 -24.41
C ASP A 422 1.61 -15.24 -25.20
N GLN A 423 0.96 -16.21 -24.54
CA GLN A 423 -0.10 -17.01 -25.17
C GLN A 423 -1.37 -16.19 -25.40
N ALA A 424 -1.79 -15.38 -24.42
CA ALA A 424 -3.05 -14.65 -24.48
C ALA A 424 -3.08 -13.65 -25.63
N VAL A 425 -2.03 -12.85 -25.79
CA VAL A 425 -1.99 -11.75 -26.78
C VAL A 425 -2.13 -12.24 -28.22
N HIS A 426 -1.77 -13.50 -28.48
CA HIS A 426 -1.87 -14.17 -29.78
C HIS A 426 -3.05 -15.15 -29.90
N GLY A 427 -3.94 -15.23 -28.90
CA GLY A 427 -5.11 -16.12 -28.97
C GLY A 427 -4.80 -17.61 -28.73
N ASN A 428 -3.70 -17.92 -28.04
CA ASN A 428 -3.21 -19.27 -27.82
C ASN A 428 -3.32 -19.77 -26.38
N LEU A 429 -3.96 -19.01 -25.48
CA LEU A 429 -4.09 -19.39 -24.05
C LEU A 429 -5.21 -20.41 -23.85
N ASN A 430 -5.00 -21.59 -24.45
CA ASN A 430 -5.96 -22.68 -24.56
C ASN A 430 -5.61 -23.87 -23.66
N VAL A 431 -4.82 -23.64 -22.62
CA VAL A 431 -4.52 -24.68 -21.62
C VAL A 431 -5.82 -25.24 -21.05
N GLN A 432 -5.94 -26.56 -21.02
CA GLN A 432 -7.14 -27.22 -20.50
C GLN A 432 -7.12 -27.24 -18.98
N ARG A 433 -8.05 -26.51 -18.36
CA ARG A 433 -8.39 -26.70 -16.95
C ARG A 433 -9.35 -27.88 -16.85
N PRO A 434 -9.04 -28.91 -16.05
CA PRO A 434 -9.96 -30.05 -15.87
C PRO A 434 -11.23 -29.61 -15.14
N ALA A 435 -12.25 -30.47 -15.16
CA ALA A 435 -13.40 -30.27 -14.28
C ALA A 435 -12.94 -30.22 -12.82
N ASN A 436 -13.55 -29.33 -12.05
CA ASN A 436 -13.21 -29.06 -10.65
C ASN A 436 -11.75 -28.58 -10.45
N TYR A 437 -11.19 -27.85 -11.42
CA TYR A 437 -9.90 -27.17 -11.27
C TYR A 437 -9.92 -26.26 -10.02
N LEU A 438 -8.86 -26.35 -9.21
CA LEU A 438 -8.73 -25.70 -7.88
C LEU A 438 -9.92 -25.97 -6.93
N LYS A 439 -10.62 -27.10 -7.09
CA LYS A 439 -11.77 -27.51 -6.26
C LYS A 439 -12.94 -26.54 -6.26
N THR A 440 -13.04 -25.70 -7.29
CA THR A 440 -14.08 -24.65 -7.40
C THR A 440 -15.47 -25.17 -7.79
N GLY A 441 -15.63 -26.48 -8.03
CA GLY A 441 -16.89 -27.09 -8.46
C GLY A 441 -17.28 -26.82 -9.92
N GLN A 442 -16.40 -26.19 -10.70
CA GLN A 442 -16.69 -25.78 -12.09
C GLN A 442 -16.50 -26.93 -13.10
N ASN A 443 -17.17 -26.82 -14.25
CA ASN A 443 -16.88 -27.68 -15.40
C ASN A 443 -15.47 -27.41 -15.96
N ALA A 444 -14.97 -28.32 -16.80
CA ALA A 444 -13.71 -28.12 -17.51
C ALA A 444 -13.81 -26.91 -18.45
N TYR A 445 -12.74 -26.12 -18.58
CA TYR A 445 -12.69 -24.94 -19.44
C TYR A 445 -11.27 -24.66 -19.92
N THR A 446 -11.11 -23.82 -20.92
CA THR A 446 -9.83 -23.17 -21.25
C THR A 446 -9.97 -21.66 -20.98
N PRO A 447 -8.91 -20.96 -20.55
CA PRO A 447 -8.99 -19.51 -20.29
C PRO A 447 -9.55 -18.72 -21.46
N GLN A 448 -9.07 -18.96 -22.69
CA GLN A 448 -9.61 -18.30 -23.89
C GLN A 448 -10.86 -18.95 -24.49
N GLY A 449 -11.25 -20.15 -24.08
CA GLY A 449 -12.60 -20.67 -24.36
C GLY A 449 -13.65 -19.95 -23.51
N MET A 450 -13.32 -19.66 -22.24
CA MET A 450 -14.20 -18.95 -21.30
C MET A 450 -14.20 -17.42 -21.51
N PHE A 451 -13.05 -16.87 -21.90
CA PHE A 451 -12.85 -15.46 -22.23
C PHE A 451 -12.22 -15.34 -23.63
N PRO A 452 -12.99 -15.56 -24.71
CA PRO A 452 -12.50 -15.43 -26.08
C PRO A 452 -11.80 -14.09 -26.31
N ARG A 453 -10.59 -14.14 -26.89
CA ARG A 453 -9.85 -12.93 -27.23
C ARG A 453 -10.65 -12.11 -28.24
N LYS A 454 -10.94 -10.86 -27.90
CA LYS A 454 -11.59 -9.92 -28.80
C LYS A 454 -10.63 -9.50 -29.92
N ALA A 455 -11.18 -9.25 -31.11
CA ALA A 455 -10.40 -8.69 -32.21
C ALA A 455 -10.10 -7.20 -31.94
N LEU A 456 -8.91 -6.75 -32.34
CA LEU A 456 -8.60 -5.32 -32.36
C LEU A 456 -9.23 -4.66 -33.58
N ALA A 457 -9.91 -3.55 -33.35
CA ALA A 457 -10.29 -2.63 -34.39
C ALA A 457 -9.02 -2.12 -35.09
N GLY A 458 -8.97 -2.26 -36.42
CA GLY A 458 -7.77 -2.00 -37.23
C GLY A 458 -6.83 -3.19 -37.41
N GLY A 459 -7.09 -4.35 -36.79
CA GLY A 459 -6.24 -5.54 -36.87
C GLY A 459 -5.05 -5.50 -35.90
N GLY A 460 -4.22 -6.56 -35.90
CA GLY A 460 -3.03 -6.68 -35.06
C GLY A 460 -3.24 -7.36 -33.69
N THR A 461 -2.24 -7.22 -32.81
CA THR A 461 -2.21 -7.81 -31.46
C THR A 461 -1.80 -6.79 -30.40
N VAL A 462 -2.06 -7.11 -29.12
CA VAL A 462 -1.54 -6.36 -27.98
C VAL A 462 -0.08 -6.78 -27.78
N PRO A 463 0.91 -5.89 -27.72
CA PRO A 463 2.27 -6.27 -27.33
C PRO A 463 2.29 -6.87 -25.92
N ALA A 464 2.85 -8.08 -25.75
CA ALA A 464 2.93 -8.78 -24.46
C ALA A 464 3.42 -7.90 -23.30
N GLN A 465 4.47 -7.11 -23.54
CA GLN A 465 5.06 -6.23 -22.52
C GLN A 465 4.08 -5.23 -21.92
N LEU A 466 3.10 -4.72 -22.69
CA LEU A 466 2.11 -3.78 -22.17
C LEU A 466 1.21 -4.44 -21.13
N MET A 467 0.75 -5.65 -21.41
CA MET A 467 -0.05 -6.39 -20.45
C MET A 467 0.79 -6.71 -19.21
N LEU A 468 2.05 -7.13 -19.36
CA LEU A 468 2.96 -7.37 -18.24
C LEU A 468 3.19 -6.11 -17.38
N GLY A 469 3.39 -4.94 -18.00
CA GLY A 469 3.53 -3.67 -17.29
C GLY A 469 2.26 -3.25 -16.55
N ILE A 470 1.08 -3.54 -17.10
CA ILE A 470 -0.21 -3.36 -16.40
C ILE A 470 -0.29 -4.29 -15.18
N LEU A 471 -0.01 -5.57 -15.34
CA LEU A 471 -0.07 -6.54 -14.23
C LEU A 471 0.94 -6.20 -13.12
N ALA A 472 2.12 -5.70 -13.48
CA ALA A 472 3.12 -5.22 -12.53
C ALA A 472 2.60 -4.00 -11.75
N GLN A 473 1.97 -3.03 -12.44
CA GLN A 473 1.41 -1.83 -11.83
C GLN A 473 0.18 -2.10 -10.96
N GLU A 474 -0.70 -3.01 -11.37
CA GLU A 474 -1.97 -3.28 -10.69
C GLU A 474 -1.76 -4.07 -9.40
N THR A 475 -0.97 -5.13 -9.45
CA THR A 475 -0.89 -6.13 -8.35
C THR A 475 0.48 -6.72 -8.14
N ASN A 476 1.56 -6.15 -8.72
CA ASN A 476 2.89 -6.74 -8.59
C ASN A 476 2.87 -8.23 -9.00
N LEU A 477 2.14 -8.55 -10.07
CA LEU A 477 1.93 -9.91 -10.62
C LEU A 477 1.23 -10.90 -9.66
N SER A 478 0.37 -10.43 -8.75
CA SER A 478 -0.27 -11.28 -7.74
C SER A 478 -1.72 -11.60 -8.09
N GLN A 479 -2.09 -12.89 -8.05
CA GLN A 479 -3.47 -13.37 -8.23
C GLN A 479 -4.12 -13.70 -6.88
N GLY A 480 -3.37 -14.36 -5.99
CA GLY A 480 -3.77 -14.56 -4.61
C GLY A 480 -3.49 -13.31 -3.78
N SER A 481 -4.07 -13.25 -2.57
CA SER A 481 -3.78 -12.20 -1.61
C SER A 481 -2.28 -12.06 -1.33
N TRP A 482 -1.87 -10.91 -0.78
CA TRP A 482 -0.46 -10.62 -0.50
C TRP A 482 0.22 -11.55 0.51
N HIS A 483 -0.55 -12.43 1.15
CA HIS A 483 -0.10 -13.41 2.13
C HIS A 483 0.36 -14.74 1.55
N VAL A 484 0.20 -14.95 0.25
CA VAL A 484 0.58 -16.22 -0.38
C VAL A 484 1.67 -16.02 -1.40
N VAL A 485 2.52 -17.03 -1.55
CA VAL A 485 3.68 -17.01 -2.43
C VAL A 485 3.48 -17.93 -3.65
N PRO A 486 4.28 -17.79 -4.72
CA PRO A 486 4.17 -18.66 -5.89
C PRO A 486 4.09 -20.16 -5.56
N GLY A 487 3.05 -20.82 -6.05
CA GLY A 487 2.78 -22.23 -5.80
C GLY A 487 1.63 -22.50 -4.83
N ASP A 488 1.29 -21.54 -3.98
CA ASP A 488 0.23 -21.69 -2.99
C ASP A 488 -1.11 -21.21 -3.53
N THR A 489 -2.15 -21.60 -2.80
CA THR A 489 -3.49 -21.06 -2.96
C THR A 489 -3.81 -20.12 -1.80
N GLY A 490 -4.81 -19.25 -1.89
CA GLY A 490 -5.21 -18.42 -0.75
C GLY A 490 -6.46 -17.63 -1.02
N ASN A 491 -6.77 -16.64 -0.17
CA ASN A 491 -7.85 -15.71 -0.48
C ASN A 491 -7.66 -15.08 -1.88
N PRO A 492 -8.72 -14.87 -2.66
CA PRO A 492 -8.65 -14.03 -3.86
C PRO A 492 -8.13 -12.64 -3.53
N LEU A 493 -7.22 -12.12 -4.36
CA LEU A 493 -6.86 -10.71 -4.29
C LEU A 493 -8.03 -9.86 -4.77
N VAL A 494 -8.52 -8.97 -3.91
CA VAL A 494 -9.69 -8.12 -4.17
C VAL A 494 -9.42 -6.70 -3.66
N ALA A 495 -9.78 -5.69 -4.45
CA ALA A 495 -9.44 -4.29 -4.17
C ALA A 495 -10.01 -3.77 -2.83
N ASP A 496 -11.32 -3.92 -2.61
CA ASP A 496 -11.99 -3.61 -1.34
C ASP A 496 -13.29 -4.44 -1.21
N TYR A 497 -13.19 -5.63 -0.61
CA TYR A 497 -14.32 -6.54 -0.46
C TYR A 497 -15.36 -6.08 0.57
N TYR A 498 -14.92 -5.38 1.62
CA TYR A 498 -15.78 -4.99 2.75
C TYR A 498 -16.35 -3.58 2.58
N GLY A 499 -15.89 -2.83 1.58
CA GLY A 499 -16.31 -1.45 1.32
C GLY A 499 -15.99 -0.53 2.48
N ASN A 500 -14.95 -0.89 3.22
CA ASN A 500 -14.52 -0.17 4.40
C ASN A 500 -13.51 0.92 4.03
N HIS A 501 -13.18 1.08 2.73
CA HIS A 501 -12.07 1.90 2.23
C HIS A 501 -10.78 1.60 2.97
N GLY A 502 -10.69 0.37 3.49
CA GLY A 502 -9.86 -0.06 4.58
C GLY A 502 -9.86 0.89 5.79
N ASP A 503 -10.92 0.89 6.57
CA ASP A 503 -10.86 1.36 7.96
C ASP A 503 -10.85 0.21 8.97
N GLY A 504 -10.98 -1.04 8.49
CA GLY A 504 -10.93 -2.29 9.26
C GLY A 504 -11.97 -2.36 10.39
N LYS A 505 -12.85 -1.36 10.50
CA LYS A 505 -13.64 -1.04 11.70
C LYS A 505 -15.09 -0.76 11.38
N ASN A 506 -15.38 -0.47 10.11
CA ASN A 506 -16.69 -0.44 9.52
C ASN A 506 -16.74 -1.46 8.36
N ILE A 507 -17.92 -2.01 8.10
CA ILE A 507 -18.19 -2.77 6.88
C ILE A 507 -19.31 -2.02 6.16
N ASN A 508 -19.08 -1.63 4.92
CA ASN A 508 -20.10 -1.00 4.09
C ASN A 508 -20.08 -1.57 2.68
N TYR A 509 -20.78 -2.68 2.47
CA TYR A 509 -20.79 -3.36 1.19
C TYR A 509 -21.30 -2.50 0.01
N SER A 510 -22.01 -1.39 0.25
CA SER A 510 -22.40 -0.48 -0.85
C SER A 510 -21.21 0.26 -1.48
N GLN A 511 -20.10 0.37 -0.75
CA GLN A 511 -18.93 1.17 -1.13
C GLN A 511 -17.71 0.34 -1.59
N THR A 512 -17.87 -0.96 -1.78
CA THR A 512 -16.82 -1.92 -2.18
C THR A 512 -16.14 -1.58 -3.50
N ASP A 513 -14.93 -2.06 -3.69
CA ASP A 513 -14.29 -2.18 -5.01
C ASP A 513 -14.05 -3.67 -5.31
N CYS A 514 -14.80 -4.19 -6.29
CA CYS A 514 -14.78 -5.61 -6.63
C CYS A 514 -13.79 -5.93 -7.75
N GLY A 515 -12.65 -5.22 -7.81
CA GLY A 515 -11.54 -5.55 -8.70
C GLY A 515 -10.80 -6.80 -8.22
N TYR A 516 -10.83 -7.88 -9.01
CA TYR A 516 -10.23 -9.16 -8.64
C TYR A 516 -8.94 -9.49 -9.39
N GLY A 517 -8.02 -10.12 -8.67
CA GLY A 517 -6.86 -10.82 -9.20
C GLY A 517 -5.84 -9.94 -9.91
N ILE A 518 -4.97 -10.59 -10.68
CA ILE A 518 -3.72 -10.02 -11.21
C ILE A 518 -3.93 -8.80 -12.11
N GLY A 519 -5.03 -8.76 -12.87
CA GLY A 519 -5.43 -7.65 -13.74
C GLY A 519 -6.49 -6.72 -13.13
N GLN A 520 -6.86 -6.88 -11.86
CA GLN A 520 -7.87 -6.05 -11.17
C GLN A 520 -9.21 -5.92 -11.94
N VAL A 521 -9.69 -7.04 -12.48
CA VAL A 521 -10.94 -7.10 -13.27
C VAL A 521 -12.13 -6.71 -12.39
N THR A 522 -12.73 -5.54 -12.66
CA THR A 522 -13.75 -4.93 -11.80
C THR A 522 -15.15 -4.97 -12.40
N THR A 523 -15.31 -4.56 -13.67
CA THR A 523 -16.61 -4.55 -14.35
C THR A 523 -17.17 -5.97 -14.43
N GLY A 524 -18.43 -6.16 -14.01
CA GLY A 524 -19.08 -7.46 -14.02
C GLY A 524 -18.82 -8.35 -12.81
N MET A 525 -18.03 -7.88 -11.83
CA MET A 525 -17.67 -8.63 -10.61
C MET A 525 -18.52 -8.26 -9.38
N ARG A 526 -19.52 -7.39 -9.55
CA ARG A 526 -20.54 -7.08 -8.54
C ARG A 526 -21.79 -7.94 -8.72
N VAL A 527 -22.50 -8.21 -7.63
CA VAL A 527 -23.84 -8.81 -7.61
C VAL A 527 -24.89 -7.72 -7.52
N ALA A 528 -26.04 -7.96 -8.16
CA ALA A 528 -27.29 -7.20 -7.97
C ALA A 528 -27.24 -5.69 -8.28
N ASP A 529 -26.21 -5.19 -8.97
CA ASP A 529 -26.11 -3.78 -9.40
C ASP A 529 -26.58 -3.55 -10.84
N GLY A 530 -27.02 -4.60 -11.54
CA GLY A 530 -27.44 -4.55 -12.94
C GLY A 530 -26.29 -4.39 -13.95
N THR A 531 -25.03 -4.39 -13.50
CA THR A 531 -23.84 -4.24 -14.36
C THR A 531 -23.07 -5.56 -14.56
N THR A 532 -23.57 -6.66 -14.00
CA THR A 532 -22.98 -7.99 -14.13
C THR A 532 -22.93 -8.44 -15.59
N VAL A 533 -21.74 -8.45 -16.19
CA VAL A 533 -21.50 -8.97 -17.56
C VAL A 533 -20.90 -10.38 -17.59
N TYR A 534 -20.49 -10.92 -16.44
CA TYR A 534 -19.91 -12.25 -16.32
C TYR A 534 -20.88 -13.22 -15.64
N SER A 535 -20.95 -14.45 -16.18
CA SER A 535 -21.62 -15.56 -15.51
C SER A 535 -20.91 -15.95 -14.21
N ARG A 536 -21.60 -16.66 -13.31
CA ARG A 536 -21.01 -17.11 -12.04
C ARG A 536 -19.70 -17.92 -12.22
N PRO A 537 -19.61 -18.89 -13.17
CA PRO A 537 -18.33 -19.56 -13.44
C PRO A 537 -17.23 -18.60 -13.89
N GLN A 538 -17.53 -17.64 -14.77
CA GLN A 538 -16.56 -16.63 -15.19
C GLN A 538 -16.05 -15.80 -14.02
N GLN A 539 -16.93 -15.36 -13.12
CA GLN A 539 -16.54 -14.61 -11.93
C GLN A 539 -15.61 -15.42 -11.02
N ILE A 540 -15.91 -16.70 -10.78
CA ILE A 540 -15.03 -17.58 -9.99
C ILE A 540 -13.67 -17.73 -10.68
N ALA A 541 -13.65 -18.05 -11.98
CA ALA A 541 -12.40 -18.21 -12.72
C ALA A 541 -11.54 -16.93 -12.72
N ILE A 542 -12.14 -15.75 -12.86
CA ILE A 542 -11.45 -14.45 -12.73
C ILE A 542 -10.80 -14.31 -11.35
N ALA A 543 -11.48 -14.73 -10.29
CA ALA A 543 -10.97 -14.59 -8.93
C ALA A 543 -9.91 -15.65 -8.57
N THR A 544 -9.94 -16.85 -9.16
CA THR A 544 -9.08 -17.97 -8.72
C THR A 544 -7.98 -18.39 -9.69
N ASP A 545 -8.17 -18.23 -11.01
CA ASP A 545 -7.24 -18.69 -12.05
C ASP A 545 -6.57 -17.49 -12.72
N TYR A 546 -5.26 -17.34 -12.49
CA TYR A 546 -4.47 -16.24 -13.03
C TYR A 546 -4.54 -16.14 -14.56
N ALA A 547 -4.61 -17.27 -15.27
CA ALA A 547 -4.67 -17.30 -16.74
C ALA A 547 -6.03 -16.80 -17.25
N ALA A 548 -7.12 -17.17 -16.56
CA ALA A 548 -8.46 -16.68 -16.84
C ALA A 548 -8.58 -15.17 -16.55
N ASN A 549 -8.00 -14.71 -15.44
CA ASN A 549 -7.92 -13.30 -15.11
C ASN A 549 -7.15 -12.49 -16.16
N ILE A 550 -5.98 -12.97 -16.60
CA ILE A 550 -5.18 -12.34 -17.68
C ILE A 550 -5.99 -12.26 -18.97
N ALA A 551 -6.70 -13.31 -19.35
CA ALA A 551 -7.54 -13.29 -20.55
C ALA A 551 -8.68 -12.26 -20.47
N ALA A 552 -9.34 -12.17 -19.31
CA ALA A 552 -10.38 -11.15 -19.05
C ALA A 552 -9.81 -9.73 -19.03
N GLY A 553 -8.69 -9.51 -18.31
CA GLY A 553 -8.00 -8.23 -18.23
C GLY A 553 -7.47 -7.75 -19.59
N MET A 554 -6.92 -8.65 -20.41
CA MET A 554 -6.51 -8.32 -21.77
C MET A 554 -7.70 -7.88 -22.63
N ASN A 555 -8.86 -8.52 -22.49
CA ASN A 555 -10.07 -8.10 -23.20
C ASN A 555 -10.55 -6.70 -22.78
N ILE A 556 -10.33 -6.28 -21.53
CA ILE A 556 -10.59 -4.89 -21.10
C ILE A 556 -9.66 -3.93 -21.87
N LEU A 557 -8.37 -4.24 -21.97
CA LEU A 557 -7.43 -3.41 -22.73
C LEU A 557 -7.80 -3.32 -24.23
N ILE A 558 -8.19 -4.45 -24.83
CA ILE A 558 -8.69 -4.51 -26.20
C ILE A 558 -9.96 -3.67 -26.36
N ASP A 559 -10.89 -3.76 -25.41
CA ASP A 559 -12.11 -2.94 -25.41
C ASP A 559 -11.76 -1.45 -25.36
N LYS A 560 -10.78 -1.04 -24.57
CA LYS A 560 -10.33 0.37 -24.51
C LYS A 560 -9.73 0.83 -25.82
N TRP A 561 -8.88 0.03 -26.43
CA TRP A 561 -8.37 0.29 -27.77
C TRP A 561 -9.51 0.43 -28.78
N ASN A 562 -10.45 -0.50 -28.79
CA ASN A 562 -11.58 -0.52 -29.71
C ASN A 562 -12.49 0.69 -29.50
N GLN A 563 -12.80 1.06 -28.26
CA GLN A 563 -13.58 2.26 -27.91
C GLN A 563 -12.93 3.53 -28.46
N LEU A 564 -11.62 3.69 -28.28
CA LEU A 564 -10.85 4.81 -28.86
C LEU A 564 -10.83 4.75 -30.39
N TYR A 565 -10.79 3.55 -30.96
CA TYR A 565 -10.69 3.35 -32.40
C TYR A 565 -12.00 3.70 -33.12
N THR A 566 -13.13 3.25 -32.58
CA THR A 566 -14.44 3.27 -33.24
C THR A 566 -15.34 4.40 -32.77
N ASP A 567 -14.82 5.38 -32.04
CA ASP A 567 -15.64 6.49 -31.56
C ASP A 567 -16.31 7.24 -32.74
N PRO A 568 -17.64 7.50 -32.70
CA PRO A 568 -18.35 8.17 -33.79
C PRO A 568 -17.86 9.56 -34.15
N ALA A 569 -17.21 10.28 -33.21
CA ALA A 569 -16.61 11.58 -33.46
C ALA A 569 -15.20 11.48 -34.09
N GLY A 570 -14.67 10.27 -34.24
CA GLY A 570 -13.41 9.98 -34.92
C GLY A 570 -12.42 9.21 -34.06
N ARG A 571 -11.55 8.46 -34.74
CA ARG A 571 -10.50 7.63 -34.13
C ARG A 571 -9.54 8.47 -33.26
N SER A 572 -9.35 8.07 -32.01
CA SER A 572 -8.30 8.61 -31.13
C SER A 572 -7.09 7.68 -31.11
N TYR A 573 -5.89 8.19 -31.39
CA TYR A 573 -4.67 7.37 -31.40
C TYR A 573 -3.40 8.19 -31.19
N VAL A 574 -2.33 7.45 -30.87
CA VAL A 574 -0.97 7.99 -30.70
C VAL A 574 -0.07 7.57 -31.87
N ASN A 575 0.83 8.46 -32.27
CA ASN A 575 1.74 8.39 -33.42
C ASN A 575 1.01 7.99 -34.71
N ASN A 576 1.29 6.81 -35.25
CA ASN A 576 0.63 6.26 -36.44
C ASN A 576 -0.56 5.33 -36.11
N GLY A 577 -0.86 5.11 -34.83
CA GLY A 577 -1.95 4.26 -34.38
C GLY A 577 -1.80 2.78 -34.75
N ASP A 578 -0.61 2.32 -35.12
CA ASP A 578 -0.34 0.91 -35.40
C ASP A 578 -0.15 0.16 -34.06
N PRO A 579 -0.97 -0.87 -33.76
CA PRO A 579 -0.92 -1.57 -32.48
C PRO A 579 0.37 -2.38 -32.26
N THR A 580 1.22 -2.53 -33.28
CA THR A 580 2.54 -3.19 -33.16
C THR A 580 3.49 -2.44 -32.22
N TRP A 581 3.32 -1.13 -32.06
CA TRP A 581 4.22 -0.27 -31.30
C TRP A 581 3.68 0.01 -29.90
N ILE A 582 4.51 -0.24 -28.89
CA ILE A 582 4.14 -0.12 -27.47
C ILE A 582 3.65 1.29 -27.13
N GLU A 583 4.36 2.31 -27.60
CA GLU A 583 4.06 3.73 -27.34
C GLU A 583 2.67 4.15 -27.84
N ASN A 584 2.15 3.48 -28.87
CA ASN A 584 0.83 3.80 -29.44
C ASN A 584 -0.34 3.41 -28.53
N TRP A 585 -0.10 2.58 -27.52
CA TRP A 585 -1.11 2.12 -26.57
C TRP A 585 -1.37 3.09 -25.41
N TRP A 586 -0.65 4.21 -25.34
CA TRP A 586 -0.73 5.18 -24.23
C TRP A 586 -2.17 5.54 -23.83
N LEU A 587 -3.05 5.84 -24.80
CA LEU A 587 -4.44 6.20 -24.53
C LEU A 587 -5.27 5.00 -24.03
N ALA A 588 -5.01 3.79 -24.55
CA ALA A 588 -5.71 2.58 -24.09
C ALA A 588 -5.29 2.20 -22.66
N VAL A 589 -4.01 2.36 -22.32
CA VAL A 589 -3.48 2.20 -20.95
C VAL A 589 -4.10 3.23 -19.99
N TRP A 590 -4.21 4.49 -20.41
CA TRP A 590 -4.90 5.54 -19.65
C TRP A 590 -6.37 5.17 -19.40
N ALA A 591 -7.06 4.70 -20.44
CA ALA A 591 -8.46 4.27 -20.37
C ALA A 591 -8.65 2.97 -19.57
N TYR A 592 -7.62 2.12 -19.45
CA TYR A 592 -7.67 0.92 -18.61
C TYR A 592 -7.94 1.28 -17.16
N ASN A 593 -7.24 2.29 -16.66
CA ASN A 593 -7.34 2.77 -15.28
C ASN A 593 -8.60 3.60 -15.00
N SER A 594 -8.87 4.58 -15.87
CA SER A 594 -9.88 5.62 -15.59
C SER A 594 -11.13 5.55 -16.47
N GLY A 595 -11.17 4.59 -17.41
CA GLY A 595 -12.25 4.48 -18.39
C GLY A 595 -12.07 5.38 -19.61
N TYR A 596 -12.96 5.19 -20.58
CA TYR A 596 -13.13 6.05 -21.76
C TYR A 596 -14.59 6.48 -21.83
N TYR A 597 -14.82 7.77 -21.99
CA TYR A 597 -16.15 8.34 -22.14
C TYR A 597 -16.41 8.56 -23.64
N PRO A 598 -17.31 7.79 -24.28
CA PRO A 598 -17.55 7.91 -25.72
C PRO A 598 -18.28 9.21 -26.08
N SER A 599 -18.10 9.70 -27.30
CA SER A 599 -18.76 10.92 -27.79
C SER A 599 -20.29 10.86 -27.75
N THR A 600 -20.86 9.66 -27.81
CA THR A 600 -22.30 9.43 -27.63
C THR A 600 -22.80 9.77 -26.24
N SER A 601 -21.92 9.74 -25.23
CA SER A 601 -22.19 10.15 -23.85
C SER A 601 -21.87 11.62 -23.58
N ALA A 602 -21.40 12.38 -24.58
CA ALA A 602 -21.04 13.78 -24.42
C ALA A 602 -22.21 14.65 -23.91
N PRO A 603 -23.48 14.47 -24.34
CA PRO A 603 -24.60 15.24 -23.80
C PRO A 603 -24.78 15.11 -22.28
N GLN A 604 -24.48 13.93 -21.71
CA GLN A 604 -24.52 13.66 -20.27
C GLN A 604 -23.31 14.24 -19.54
N ASN A 605 -22.23 14.53 -20.28
CA ASN A 605 -20.95 14.99 -19.76
C ASN A 605 -20.63 16.43 -20.22
N GLN A 606 -21.65 17.29 -20.34
CA GLN A 606 -21.50 18.71 -20.71
C GLN A 606 -20.77 18.95 -22.05
N GLY A 607 -20.89 18.01 -23.00
CA GLY A 607 -20.23 18.04 -24.29
C GLY A 607 -18.84 17.40 -24.31
N TYR A 608 -18.34 16.86 -23.20
CA TYR A 608 -17.01 16.25 -23.11
C TYR A 608 -17.02 14.75 -23.33
N TYR A 609 -15.98 14.26 -23.99
CA TYR A 609 -15.72 12.84 -24.24
C TYR A 609 -14.21 12.63 -24.39
N GLY A 610 -13.75 11.40 -24.19
CA GLY A 610 -12.34 11.06 -24.19
C GLY A 610 -11.87 10.32 -22.94
N VAL A 611 -10.56 10.36 -22.70
CA VAL A 611 -9.92 9.88 -21.47
C VAL A 611 -9.80 11.00 -20.43
N GLY A 612 -10.04 10.69 -19.15
CA GLY A 612 -10.17 11.67 -18.04
C GLY A 612 -8.90 12.46 -17.70
N TYR A 613 -9.02 13.69 -17.20
CA TYR A 613 -7.87 14.61 -17.01
C TYR A 613 -6.88 14.18 -15.92
N LEU A 614 -7.30 13.36 -14.96
CA LEU A 614 -6.42 12.93 -13.87
C LEU A 614 -5.13 12.27 -14.36
N ASN A 615 -5.21 11.42 -15.39
CA ASN A 615 -4.07 10.68 -15.92
C ASN A 615 -3.30 11.44 -17.02
N ASN A 616 -3.65 12.71 -17.27
CA ASN A 616 -2.96 13.55 -18.22
C ASN A 616 -1.57 13.95 -17.69
N PRO A 617 -0.46 13.69 -18.42
CA PRO A 617 0.87 14.15 -18.02
C PRO A 617 0.99 15.67 -17.81
N ALA A 618 0.08 16.46 -18.39
CA ALA A 618 -0.06 17.89 -18.19
C ALA A 618 -0.61 18.28 -16.81
N ASN A 619 -1.31 17.35 -16.12
CA ASN A 619 -1.99 17.62 -14.86
C ASN A 619 -0.98 18.08 -13.79
N PRO A 620 -1.17 19.26 -13.18
CA PRO A 620 -0.23 19.82 -12.22
C PRO A 620 -0.21 19.09 -10.87
N SER A 621 -1.03 18.04 -10.70
CA SER A 621 -0.93 17.08 -9.60
C SER A 621 0.34 16.22 -9.67
N TYR A 622 1.04 16.22 -10.81
CA TYR A 622 2.33 15.58 -11.01
C TYR A 622 3.43 16.65 -11.17
N PRO A 623 4.58 16.52 -10.48
CA PRO A 623 5.64 17.51 -10.54
C PRO A 623 6.17 17.69 -11.96
N ALA A 624 6.44 18.95 -12.33
CA ALA A 624 6.75 19.28 -13.71
C ALA A 624 8.12 18.78 -14.17
N ASN A 625 9.04 18.61 -13.21
CA ASN A 625 10.43 18.25 -13.37
C ASN A 625 10.71 16.74 -13.20
N ARG A 626 9.69 15.88 -13.27
CA ARG A 626 9.86 14.43 -13.16
C ARG A 626 10.50 13.84 -14.42
N GLN A 627 11.47 12.93 -14.24
CA GLN A 627 11.98 12.06 -15.30
C GLN A 627 11.01 10.88 -15.54
N PRO A 628 11.12 10.10 -16.62
CA PRO A 628 10.32 8.89 -16.79
C PRO A 628 10.45 7.93 -15.61
N PHE A 629 9.33 7.37 -15.16
CA PHE A 629 9.25 6.51 -13.97
C PHE A 629 10.22 5.33 -14.05
N LEU A 630 10.99 5.10 -12.97
CA LEU A 630 12.00 4.04 -12.80
C LEU A 630 13.25 4.13 -13.68
N ARG A 631 13.28 5.00 -14.69
CA ARG A 631 14.41 5.12 -15.63
C ARG A 631 15.71 5.49 -14.92
N ALA A 632 15.62 6.34 -13.91
CA ALA A 632 16.77 6.72 -13.11
C ALA A 632 17.04 5.73 -11.96
N THR A 633 15.98 5.23 -11.32
CA THR A 633 16.09 4.39 -10.13
C THR A 633 14.78 3.69 -9.76
N TYR A 634 14.85 2.47 -9.22
CA TYR A 634 13.70 1.80 -8.60
C TYR A 634 13.15 2.55 -7.38
N ALA A 635 13.91 3.50 -6.81
CA ALA A 635 13.46 4.33 -5.70
C ALA A 635 12.23 5.19 -6.03
N ASP A 636 11.94 5.40 -7.32
CA ASP A 636 10.72 6.10 -7.74
C ASP A 636 9.45 5.36 -7.28
N ALA A 637 9.51 4.02 -7.09
CA ALA A 637 8.40 3.22 -6.57
C ALA A 637 8.05 3.53 -5.09
N GLU A 638 8.87 4.32 -4.38
CA GLU A 638 8.55 4.85 -3.05
C GLU A 638 7.60 6.06 -3.11
N ARG A 639 7.53 6.76 -4.26
CA ARG A 639 6.66 7.93 -4.48
C ARG A 639 5.89 7.83 -5.80
N PRO A 640 5.07 6.78 -5.98
CA PRO A 640 4.38 6.53 -7.25
C PRO A 640 3.35 7.63 -7.61
N ASN A 641 2.93 8.44 -6.63
CA ASN A 641 2.01 9.57 -6.83
C ASN A 641 2.61 10.73 -7.66
N GLU A 642 3.92 10.74 -7.91
CA GLU A 642 4.58 11.73 -8.75
C GLU A 642 4.40 11.48 -10.26
N TRP A 643 3.86 10.32 -10.67
CA TRP A 643 3.62 9.97 -12.08
C TRP A 643 2.17 9.58 -12.33
N SER A 644 1.69 9.85 -13.55
CA SER A 644 0.37 9.39 -13.97
C SER A 644 0.35 7.88 -14.23
N TYR A 645 -0.83 7.28 -14.22
CA TYR A 645 -0.96 5.83 -14.47
C TYR A 645 -0.26 5.35 -15.76
N PRO A 646 -0.46 5.96 -16.95
CA PRO A 646 0.26 5.51 -18.15
C PRO A 646 1.77 5.71 -18.05
N GLU A 647 2.27 6.76 -17.40
CA GLU A 647 3.71 6.93 -17.17
C GLU A 647 4.28 5.77 -16.32
N ARG A 648 3.55 5.34 -15.29
CA ARG A 648 3.98 4.22 -14.44
C ARG A 648 3.99 2.88 -15.17
N VAL A 649 2.93 2.58 -15.93
CA VAL A 649 2.87 1.36 -16.75
C VAL A 649 3.99 1.32 -17.77
N MET A 650 4.24 2.41 -18.50
CA MET A 650 5.35 2.48 -19.46
C MET A 650 6.72 2.33 -18.76
N GLY A 651 6.86 2.85 -17.53
CA GLY A 651 8.04 2.60 -16.70
C GLY A 651 8.26 1.11 -16.41
N TRP A 652 7.21 0.37 -16.04
CA TRP A 652 7.29 -1.09 -15.83
C TRP A 652 7.49 -1.89 -17.13
N VAL A 653 7.07 -1.35 -18.28
CA VAL A 653 7.38 -1.94 -19.60
C VAL A 653 8.87 -1.82 -19.91
N GLU A 654 9.47 -0.66 -19.64
CA GLU A 654 10.90 -0.41 -19.88
C GLU A 654 11.80 -1.10 -18.86
N THR A 655 11.40 -1.06 -17.59
CA THR A 655 12.16 -1.54 -16.43
C THR A 655 11.31 -2.59 -15.70
N PRO A 656 11.46 -3.88 -16.05
CA PRO A 656 10.68 -4.96 -15.46
C PRO A 656 10.82 -5.03 -13.95
N GLN A 657 9.75 -5.44 -13.28
CA GLN A 657 9.77 -5.66 -11.84
C GLN A 657 10.77 -6.75 -11.44
N LEU A 658 11.38 -6.63 -10.26
CA LEU A 658 12.28 -7.65 -9.71
C LEU A 658 11.50 -8.67 -8.87
N LYS A 659 11.74 -9.97 -9.09
CA LYS A 659 11.11 -11.13 -8.43
C LYS A 659 12.10 -12.30 -8.27
N GLY A 660 11.74 -13.30 -7.46
CA GLY A 660 12.57 -14.48 -7.16
C GLY A 660 13.71 -14.24 -6.15
N MET A 661 14.31 -15.32 -5.65
CA MET A 661 15.48 -15.30 -4.76
C MET A 661 16.61 -16.14 -5.37
N PRO A 662 17.76 -15.55 -5.76
CA PRO A 662 18.03 -14.11 -5.82
C PRO A 662 17.12 -13.41 -6.83
N SER A 663 16.95 -12.10 -6.67
CA SER A 663 16.08 -11.31 -7.53
C SER A 663 16.55 -11.24 -8.98
N SER A 664 15.62 -11.40 -9.90
CA SER A 664 15.81 -11.17 -11.34
C SER A 664 14.63 -10.38 -11.91
N GLU A 665 14.80 -9.85 -13.12
CA GLU A 665 13.68 -9.30 -13.89
C GLU A 665 12.58 -10.36 -14.03
N ALA A 666 11.33 -9.97 -13.76
CA ALA A 666 10.19 -10.88 -13.72
C ALA A 666 9.68 -11.29 -15.10
N TYR A 667 10.02 -10.51 -16.14
CA TYR A 667 9.63 -10.71 -17.53
C TYR A 667 10.60 -10.00 -18.48
N ALA A 668 10.59 -10.38 -19.76
CA ALA A 668 11.47 -9.82 -20.76
C ALA A 668 11.12 -8.38 -21.16
N LYS A 669 12.17 -7.56 -21.30
CA LYS A 669 12.10 -6.23 -21.92
C LYS A 669 11.66 -6.32 -23.38
N PRO A 670 11.00 -5.27 -23.92
CA PRO A 670 10.61 -5.25 -25.32
C PRO A 670 11.81 -5.17 -26.26
N ASN A 671 11.55 -5.36 -27.55
CA ASN A 671 12.50 -5.02 -28.60
C ASN A 671 12.49 -3.50 -28.80
N PHE A 672 13.41 -2.79 -28.15
CA PHE A 672 13.52 -1.34 -28.29
C PHE A 672 13.81 -0.92 -29.73
N GLY A 673 13.31 0.25 -30.08
CA GLY A 673 13.55 0.85 -31.39
C GLY A 673 15.04 1.10 -31.64
N ALA A 674 15.50 0.90 -32.87
CA ALA A 674 16.91 1.02 -33.23
C ALA A 674 17.52 2.41 -32.96
N SER A 675 16.70 3.48 -32.95
CA SER A 675 17.12 4.85 -32.64
C SER A 675 16.80 5.28 -31.21
N ALA A 676 16.22 4.40 -30.39
CA ALA A 676 15.75 4.71 -29.04
C ALA A 676 16.74 4.33 -27.91
N SER A 677 17.98 3.95 -28.25
CA SER A 677 19.07 3.67 -27.28
C SER A 677 18.70 2.77 -26.10
N GLY A 678 17.82 1.79 -26.30
CA GLY A 678 17.42 0.83 -25.26
C GLY A 678 16.40 1.35 -24.25
N VAL A 679 15.65 2.41 -24.59
CA VAL A 679 14.55 2.95 -23.78
C VAL A 679 13.29 3.18 -24.63
N LEU A 680 12.14 3.36 -23.99
CA LEU A 680 10.91 3.81 -24.66
C LEU A 680 10.92 5.32 -24.90
N THR A 681 10.17 5.76 -25.91
CA THR A 681 9.85 7.18 -26.06
C THR A 681 8.61 7.51 -25.22
N PHE A 682 8.67 8.55 -24.38
CA PHE A 682 7.57 8.93 -23.51
C PHE A 682 6.83 10.17 -24.04
N ALA A 683 5.53 10.23 -23.77
CA ALA A 683 4.78 11.47 -23.95
C ALA A 683 5.35 12.54 -23.02
N THR A 684 5.44 13.76 -23.54
CA THR A 684 5.77 14.92 -22.71
C THR A 684 4.49 15.44 -22.07
N PRO A 685 4.61 16.25 -21.00
CA PRO A 685 3.51 17.03 -20.46
C PRO A 685 2.68 17.84 -21.48
N LYS A 686 3.28 18.19 -22.63
CA LYS A 686 2.65 19.01 -23.68
C LYS A 686 1.83 18.18 -24.65
N THR A 687 2.16 16.90 -24.76
CA THR A 687 1.64 16.00 -25.79
C THR A 687 0.11 15.99 -25.80
N PHE A 688 -0.53 15.88 -24.64
CA PHE A 688 -1.99 15.79 -24.52
C PHE A 688 -2.62 17.11 -24.04
N CYS A 689 -2.14 18.24 -24.55
CA CYS A 689 -2.66 19.56 -24.22
C CYS A 689 -2.88 20.43 -25.46
N ASP A 690 -4.13 20.51 -25.93
CA ASP A 690 -4.53 21.47 -26.97
C ASP A 690 -6.05 21.73 -26.97
N ALA A 691 -6.53 22.40 -28.02
CA ALA A 691 -7.94 22.76 -28.18
C ALA A 691 -8.92 21.57 -28.05
N ARG A 692 -8.50 20.32 -28.34
CA ARG A 692 -9.35 19.12 -28.29
C ARG A 692 -9.82 18.79 -26.89
N ASN A 693 -8.93 18.95 -25.91
CA ASN A 693 -9.28 18.75 -24.50
C ASN A 693 -9.44 20.09 -23.77
N ASN A 694 -9.72 21.17 -24.48
CA ASN A 694 -9.77 22.53 -23.92
C ASN A 694 -8.53 22.87 -23.09
N CYS A 695 -7.39 22.28 -23.46
CA CYS A 695 -6.15 22.52 -22.78
C CYS A 695 -5.37 23.61 -23.50
N ASP A 696 -4.87 24.58 -22.76
CA ASP A 696 -4.09 25.67 -23.36
C ASP A 696 -2.60 25.33 -23.33
N PRO A 697 -1.99 24.95 -24.47
CA PRO A 697 -0.57 24.61 -24.53
C PRO A 697 0.30 25.81 -24.17
N ALA A 698 -0.16 27.05 -24.37
CA ALA A 698 0.58 28.23 -23.95
C ALA A 698 0.67 28.34 -22.42
N VAL A 699 -0.21 27.67 -21.66
CA VAL A 699 -0.10 27.54 -20.20
C VAL A 699 0.84 26.40 -19.78
N VAL A 700 1.00 25.37 -20.64
CA VAL A 700 2.01 24.31 -20.43
C VAL A 700 3.41 24.78 -20.83
N ASP A 701 3.53 25.61 -21.86
CA ASP A 701 4.79 25.96 -22.55
C ASP A 701 5.35 27.34 -22.18
N MET A 702 4.70 28.05 -21.25
CA MET A 702 4.80 29.49 -20.99
C MET A 702 6.17 30.15 -21.23
N ASN A 703 6.43 30.54 -22.49
CA ASN A 703 7.45 31.50 -22.91
C ASN A 703 6.89 32.89 -23.24
N LYS A 704 5.55 33.08 -23.20
CA LYS A 704 4.91 34.39 -23.44
C LYS A 704 3.71 34.67 -22.52
N PRO A 705 3.49 35.94 -22.13
CA PRO A 705 2.26 36.35 -21.45
C PRO A 705 1.03 36.17 -22.35
N LEU A 706 -0.02 35.54 -21.83
CA LEU A 706 -1.35 35.52 -22.47
C LEU A 706 -2.17 36.76 -22.03
N PRO A 707 -3.02 37.32 -22.91
CA PRO A 707 -4.01 38.34 -22.56
C PRO A 707 -4.86 37.92 -21.35
N LYS A 708 -5.26 38.88 -20.50
CA LYS A 708 -6.04 38.64 -19.27
C LYS A 708 -7.32 37.82 -19.49
N ALA A 709 -7.97 37.98 -20.65
CA ALA A 709 -9.16 37.23 -21.05
C ALA A 709 -8.89 35.75 -21.42
N GLN A 710 -7.63 35.36 -21.59
CA GLN A 710 -7.15 34.02 -21.96
C GLN A 710 -6.40 33.33 -20.80
N GLN A 711 -6.40 33.92 -19.60
CA GLN A 711 -5.75 33.36 -18.41
C GLN A 711 -6.56 32.20 -17.83
N GLN A 712 -6.46 31.04 -18.47
CA GLN A 712 -7.08 29.80 -18.01
C GLN A 712 -6.01 28.80 -17.51
N SER A 713 -6.41 27.81 -16.71
CA SER A 713 -5.54 26.68 -16.30
C SER A 713 -5.12 25.91 -17.54
N PRO A 714 -4.01 25.14 -17.55
CA PRO A 714 -3.77 24.21 -18.65
C PRO A 714 -5.05 23.46 -18.95
N CYS A 715 -5.77 22.98 -17.93
CA CYS A 715 -7.18 22.62 -18.04
C CYS A 715 -8.09 23.64 -17.34
N ALA A 716 -8.79 24.49 -18.09
CA ALA A 716 -9.66 25.57 -17.58
C ALA A 716 -10.91 25.06 -16.80
N ALA A 717 -10.76 24.49 -15.62
CA ALA A 717 -11.90 23.91 -14.90
C ALA A 717 -12.63 24.94 -14.02
N PHE A 718 -13.65 25.58 -14.59
CA PHE A 718 -14.94 25.79 -13.89
C PHE A 718 -16.06 24.97 -14.56
N ASN A 719 -15.91 24.60 -15.85
CA ASN A 719 -16.93 23.88 -16.62
C ASN A 719 -16.40 22.92 -17.71
N LYS A 720 -15.10 22.60 -17.75
CA LYS A 720 -14.46 21.79 -18.81
C LYS A 720 -13.69 20.63 -18.22
N SER A 721 -14.14 19.40 -18.43
CA SER A 721 -13.51 18.19 -17.86
C SER A 721 -12.13 17.86 -18.47
N CYS A 722 -11.71 18.58 -19.50
CA CYS A 722 -10.43 18.42 -20.23
C CYS A 722 -10.07 17.00 -20.61
N TRP A 723 -11.10 16.24 -20.99
CA TRP A 723 -10.95 14.88 -21.48
C TRP A 723 -10.30 14.87 -22.86
N TRP A 724 -9.30 14.02 -23.03
CA TRP A 724 -8.52 13.94 -24.25
C TRP A 724 -9.12 12.98 -25.27
N HIS A 725 -9.20 13.42 -26.53
CA HIS A 725 -9.56 12.62 -27.69
C HIS A 725 -8.76 13.09 -28.92
N GLY A 726 -8.78 12.31 -30.00
CA GLY A 726 -8.12 12.61 -31.27
C GLY A 726 -6.70 12.06 -31.40
N GLN A 727 -5.95 12.61 -32.36
CA GLN A 727 -4.68 12.06 -32.85
C GLN A 727 -3.47 12.86 -32.35
N VAL A 728 -2.43 12.21 -31.82
CA VAL A 728 -1.22 12.93 -31.37
C VAL A 728 0.02 12.12 -31.62
N GLY A 729 1.14 12.78 -31.95
CA GLY A 729 2.44 12.13 -32.09
C GLY A 729 3.45 12.65 -31.08
N PHE A 730 4.26 11.75 -30.55
CA PHE A 730 5.49 12.06 -29.79
C PHE A 730 6.68 11.17 -30.17
N ALA A 731 6.49 10.21 -31.08
CA ALA A 731 7.55 9.34 -31.58
C ALA A 731 7.33 8.99 -33.06
N ASP A 732 8.42 8.89 -33.82
CA ASP A 732 8.49 8.30 -35.16
C ASP A 732 8.74 6.80 -35.05
N CYS A 733 7.65 6.04 -34.90
CA CYS A 733 7.74 4.59 -34.75
C CYS A 733 8.37 3.89 -35.97
N PRO A 734 7.96 4.16 -37.23
CA PRO A 734 8.66 3.63 -38.41
C PRO A 734 10.14 4.03 -38.50
N GLY A 735 10.50 5.23 -38.02
CA GLY A 735 11.89 5.69 -37.90
C GLY A 735 12.70 5.05 -36.76
N GLY A 736 12.14 4.03 -36.09
CA GLY A 736 12.84 3.24 -35.08
C GLY A 736 12.86 3.86 -33.68
N GLN A 737 11.96 4.80 -33.37
CA GLN A 737 11.89 5.41 -32.03
C GLN A 737 10.96 4.66 -31.05
N CYS A 738 10.19 3.70 -31.54
CA CYS A 738 9.22 2.96 -30.74
C CYS A 738 9.65 1.51 -30.52
N ALA A 739 9.20 0.92 -29.42
CA ALA A 739 9.47 -0.47 -29.08
C ALA A 739 8.39 -1.42 -29.60
N LYS A 740 8.79 -2.67 -29.84
CA LYS A 740 7.91 -3.76 -30.28
C LYS A 740 7.89 -4.89 -29.26
N GLU A 741 6.90 -5.75 -29.42
CA GLU A 741 6.79 -7.01 -28.69
C GLU A 741 8.07 -7.85 -28.78
N ARG A 742 8.39 -8.51 -27.67
CA ARG A 742 9.34 -9.61 -27.60
C ARG A 742 8.73 -10.76 -26.80
N LEU A 743 8.39 -11.86 -27.45
CA LEU A 743 7.90 -13.04 -26.74
C LEU A 743 9.07 -13.83 -26.14
N THR A 744 8.88 -14.30 -24.92
CA THR A 744 9.74 -15.30 -24.28
C THR A 744 9.24 -16.70 -24.60
N TYR A 745 7.92 -16.89 -24.68
CA TYR A 745 7.26 -18.15 -24.97
C TYR A 745 6.58 -18.11 -26.34
N ALA A 746 6.98 -19.01 -27.23
CA ALA A 746 6.34 -19.14 -28.54
C ALA A 746 4.88 -19.62 -28.41
N ALA A 747 4.06 -19.34 -29.42
CA ALA A 747 2.68 -19.82 -29.49
C ALA A 747 2.59 -21.35 -29.31
N GLY A 748 1.66 -21.81 -28.47
CA GLY A 748 1.45 -23.23 -28.19
C GLY A 748 2.45 -23.84 -27.20
N THR A 749 3.37 -23.05 -26.63
CA THR A 749 4.26 -23.53 -25.57
C THR A 749 3.40 -24.01 -24.38
N PRO A 750 3.65 -25.19 -23.80
CA PRO A 750 2.94 -25.65 -22.61
C PRO A 750 3.12 -24.71 -21.42
N GLU A 751 2.13 -24.69 -20.51
CA GLU A 751 2.23 -23.96 -19.24
C GLU A 751 3.49 -24.38 -18.47
N PRO A 752 4.37 -23.44 -18.11
CA PRO A 752 5.52 -23.73 -17.28
C PRO A 752 5.07 -24.34 -15.94
N GLY A 753 5.85 -25.29 -15.43
CA GLY A 753 5.66 -25.77 -14.08
C GLY A 753 5.86 -24.62 -13.09
N VAL A 754 5.01 -24.53 -12.08
CA VAL A 754 5.14 -23.48 -11.05
C VAL A 754 6.48 -23.58 -10.34
N LYS A 755 7.20 -22.47 -10.27
CA LYS A 755 8.38 -22.33 -9.41
C LYS A 755 7.91 -22.09 -7.99
N ARG A 756 7.66 -23.19 -7.28
CA ARG A 756 7.22 -23.18 -5.88
C ARG A 756 8.30 -22.60 -4.99
N ILE A 757 7.84 -21.86 -4.00
CA ILE A 757 8.69 -21.30 -2.97
C ILE A 757 8.87 -22.33 -1.86
N TYR A 758 7.75 -22.79 -1.32
CA TYR A 758 7.69 -23.92 -0.40
C TYR A 758 7.32 -25.19 -1.18
N PRO A 759 8.11 -26.28 -1.07
CA PRO A 759 7.76 -27.55 -1.66
C PRO A 759 6.40 -28.04 -1.17
N ARG A 760 5.59 -28.62 -2.06
CA ARG A 760 4.34 -29.26 -1.66
C ARG A 760 4.64 -30.52 -0.83
N ASN A 761 4.09 -30.62 0.37
CA ASN A 761 4.16 -31.81 1.21
C ASN A 761 2.80 -32.53 1.29
N CYS A 762 2.72 -33.75 0.73
CA CYS A 762 1.55 -34.62 0.86
C CYS A 762 1.87 -35.89 1.67
N SER A 763 2.88 -35.84 2.54
CA SER A 763 3.21 -36.96 3.42
C SER A 763 2.10 -37.17 4.45
N THR A 764 1.84 -38.45 4.75
CA THR A 764 0.92 -38.82 5.81
C THR A 764 1.64 -38.73 7.15
N PHE A 765 0.95 -38.21 8.16
CA PHE A 765 1.44 -38.21 9.53
C PHE A 765 1.69 -39.67 9.98
N PRO A 766 2.92 -40.05 10.38
CA PRO A 766 3.29 -41.46 10.56
C PRO A 766 2.47 -42.21 11.64
N GLU A 767 2.10 -41.52 12.72
CA GLU A 767 1.32 -42.08 13.84
C GLU A 767 -0.16 -42.31 13.51
N LEU A 768 -0.61 -41.94 12.30
CA LEU A 768 -1.92 -42.37 11.79
C LEU A 768 -2.05 -43.89 11.63
N SER A 769 -0.92 -44.60 11.59
CA SER A 769 -0.90 -46.06 11.55
C SER A 769 -1.36 -46.71 12.86
N VAL A 770 -1.33 -45.98 13.98
CA VAL A 770 -1.83 -46.46 15.26
C VAL A 770 -3.37 -46.61 15.19
N PRO A 771 -3.93 -47.79 15.52
CA PRO A 771 -5.37 -47.99 15.51
C PRO A 771 -6.09 -46.99 16.40
N LYS A 772 -7.19 -46.42 15.91
CA LYS A 772 -8.01 -45.39 16.59
C LYS A 772 -7.40 -43.99 16.66
N SER A 773 -6.28 -43.73 15.98
CA SER A 773 -5.82 -42.36 15.74
C SER A 773 -6.86 -41.55 14.96
N ARG A 774 -6.94 -40.25 15.25
CA ARG A 774 -7.83 -39.30 14.58
C ARG A 774 -7.04 -38.07 14.17
N ILE A 775 -7.27 -37.57 12.95
CA ILE A 775 -6.85 -36.22 12.56
C ILE A 775 -8.09 -35.36 12.39
N VAL A 776 -8.11 -34.24 13.08
CA VAL A 776 -9.08 -33.17 12.86
C VAL A 776 -8.43 -32.15 11.93
N PHE A 777 -8.91 -32.09 10.69
CA PHE A 777 -8.48 -31.10 9.71
C PHE A 777 -9.13 -29.75 9.98
N ASN A 778 -8.49 -28.68 9.52
CA ASN A 778 -8.98 -27.30 9.67
C ASN A 778 -10.03 -26.90 8.61
N LEU A 779 -10.42 -27.83 7.73
CA LEU A 779 -11.67 -27.80 6.97
C LEU A 779 -12.45 -29.08 7.24
N ASN A 780 -13.73 -28.94 7.59
CA ASN A 780 -14.60 -30.09 7.83
C ASN A 780 -14.90 -30.86 6.53
N ASP A 781 -14.90 -30.18 5.39
CA ASP A 781 -15.01 -30.77 4.06
C ASP A 781 -13.63 -30.79 3.40
N THR A 782 -12.92 -31.90 3.55
CA THR A 782 -11.55 -32.06 3.06
C THR A 782 -11.46 -32.13 1.53
N SER A 783 -12.59 -32.20 0.81
CA SER A 783 -12.60 -32.09 -0.65
C SER A 783 -12.22 -30.69 -1.15
N GLN A 784 -12.22 -29.69 -0.25
CA GLN A 784 -11.92 -28.28 -0.53
C GLN A 784 -10.41 -27.97 -0.56
N TYR A 785 -9.53 -28.90 -0.19
CA TYR A 785 -8.08 -28.70 -0.26
C TYR A 785 -7.63 -28.57 -1.73
N ALA A 786 -7.23 -27.35 -2.11
CA ALA A 786 -6.98 -26.99 -3.51
C ALA A 786 -5.54 -27.23 -3.98
N LEU A 787 -4.60 -27.46 -3.05
CA LEU A 787 -3.19 -27.67 -3.38
C LEU A 787 -2.91 -29.04 -4.06
N GLY A 788 -3.87 -29.96 -4.05
CA GLY A 788 -3.80 -31.21 -4.81
C GLY A 788 -3.24 -32.42 -4.07
N CYS A 789 -3.14 -32.38 -2.74
CA CYS A 789 -2.92 -33.58 -1.92
C CYS A 789 -4.21 -34.41 -1.79
N VAL A 790 -4.08 -35.72 -1.57
CA VAL A 790 -5.22 -36.59 -1.25
C VAL A 790 -5.46 -36.50 0.24
N VAL A 791 -6.61 -35.94 0.64
CA VAL A 791 -6.95 -35.70 2.04
C VAL A 791 -8.10 -36.63 2.44
N PRO A 792 -7.94 -37.47 3.48
CA PRO A 792 -9.03 -38.31 3.97
C PRO A 792 -10.12 -37.45 4.64
N ALA A 793 -11.24 -38.07 5.02
CA ALA A 793 -12.25 -37.38 5.83
C ALA A 793 -11.68 -36.98 7.20
N SER A 794 -12.15 -35.87 7.74
CA SER A 794 -11.78 -35.43 9.09
C SER A 794 -12.33 -36.40 10.14
N GLY A 795 -11.47 -36.84 11.05
CA GLY A 795 -11.81 -37.70 12.20
C GLY A 795 -12.37 -36.90 13.38
N GLY A 796 -13.15 -35.87 13.10
CA GLY A 796 -13.72 -34.93 14.04
C GLY A 796 -14.07 -33.60 13.38
N LYS A 797 -14.41 -32.61 14.20
CA LYS A 797 -14.92 -31.31 13.76
C LYS A 797 -13.98 -30.17 14.14
N PHE A 798 -13.71 -29.30 13.18
CA PHE A 798 -13.06 -28.01 13.38
C PHE A 798 -14.10 -26.88 13.34
N THR A 799 -13.92 -25.88 14.19
CA THR A 799 -14.75 -24.66 14.18
C THR A 799 -13.91 -23.42 14.43
N LEU A 800 -14.18 -22.36 13.64
CA LEU A 800 -13.75 -21.00 13.95
C LEU A 800 -14.92 -20.23 14.55
N ARG A 801 -14.74 -19.69 15.75
CA ARG A 801 -15.65 -18.76 16.39
C ARG A 801 -15.11 -17.35 16.20
N LEU A 802 -15.89 -16.50 15.55
CA LEU A 802 -15.52 -15.13 15.19
C LEU A 802 -16.17 -14.12 16.14
N GLY A 803 -15.40 -13.13 16.57
CA GLY A 803 -15.82 -12.03 17.43
C GLY A 803 -16.14 -12.39 18.88
N ASP A 804 -16.27 -11.34 19.70
CA ASP A 804 -16.83 -11.36 21.04
C ASP A 804 -17.75 -10.13 21.25
N PRO A 805 -19.09 -10.28 21.36
CA PRO A 805 -19.82 -11.55 21.33
C PRO A 805 -19.76 -12.24 19.96
N SER A 806 -19.76 -13.57 19.97
CA SER A 806 -19.67 -14.40 18.77
C SER A 806 -21.04 -14.82 18.22
N GLY A 807 -21.07 -15.31 16.99
CA GLY A 807 -22.26 -15.94 16.39
C GLY A 807 -22.90 -15.06 15.33
N ASP A 808 -24.23 -14.92 15.37
CA ASP A 808 -24.98 -14.08 14.42
C ASP A 808 -24.92 -12.58 14.74
N ASP A 809 -24.18 -12.20 15.79
CA ASP A 809 -23.95 -10.81 16.12
C ASP A 809 -23.30 -10.09 14.92
N PRO A 810 -23.88 -8.98 14.42
CA PRO A 810 -23.31 -8.27 13.28
C PRO A 810 -21.85 -7.82 13.49
N LEU A 811 -21.42 -7.59 14.74
CA LEU A 811 -20.05 -7.24 15.09
C LEU A 811 -19.08 -8.42 14.96
N ALA A 812 -19.55 -9.67 14.97
CA ALA A 812 -18.70 -10.84 14.74
C ALA A 812 -18.11 -10.88 13.31
N ARG A 813 -18.68 -10.09 12.38
CA ARG A 813 -18.20 -10.00 10.99
C ARG A 813 -16.89 -9.25 10.85
N TYR A 814 -16.52 -8.42 11.83
CA TYR A 814 -15.25 -7.67 11.80
C TYR A 814 -14.04 -8.60 11.85
N ALA A 815 -14.11 -9.69 12.64
CA ALA A 815 -13.10 -10.73 12.64
C ALA A 815 -12.88 -11.38 11.26
N GLN A 816 -13.82 -11.29 10.31
CA GLN A 816 -13.59 -11.80 8.94
C GLN A 816 -12.61 -10.92 8.14
N VAL A 817 -12.53 -9.63 8.44
CA VAL A 817 -11.63 -8.69 7.74
C VAL A 817 -10.18 -9.18 7.87
N ASP A 818 -9.82 -9.62 9.08
CA ASP A 818 -8.47 -10.08 9.45
C ASP A 818 -8.33 -11.61 9.48
N LEU A 819 -9.32 -12.34 8.97
CA LEU A 819 -9.23 -13.79 8.80
C LEU A 819 -8.78 -14.11 7.37
N HIS A 820 -7.77 -14.96 7.26
CA HIS A 820 -7.14 -15.32 6.00
C HIS A 820 -6.98 -16.83 5.86
N GLN A 821 -6.91 -17.28 4.61
CA GLN A 821 -6.60 -18.67 4.25
C GLN A 821 -5.40 -18.72 3.32
N ALA A 822 -4.57 -19.75 3.49
CA ALA A 822 -3.42 -20.03 2.65
C ALA A 822 -3.32 -21.53 2.36
N GLY A 823 -2.79 -21.87 1.19
CA GLY A 823 -2.45 -23.22 0.75
C GLY A 823 -1.16 -23.72 1.35
N ALA A 824 -0.84 -23.26 2.56
CA ALA A 824 0.19 -23.79 3.44
C ALA A 824 -0.44 -24.77 4.44
N GLY A 825 0.35 -25.34 5.34
CA GLY A 825 -0.17 -26.23 6.37
C GLY A 825 -0.46 -27.65 5.87
N TYR A 826 -0.97 -28.50 6.77
CA TYR A 826 -1.03 -29.94 6.52
C TYR A 826 -1.89 -30.28 5.31
N ASN A 827 -1.28 -30.86 4.28
CA ASN A 827 -1.91 -31.16 2.98
C ASN A 827 -2.41 -29.93 2.18
N GLY A 828 -2.00 -28.71 2.56
CA GLY A 828 -2.17 -27.50 1.75
C GLY A 828 -3.45 -26.72 2.03
N HIS A 829 -3.82 -26.57 3.30
CA HIS A 829 -4.73 -25.52 3.75
C HIS A 829 -4.46 -25.13 5.21
N MET A 830 -4.38 -23.83 5.48
CA MET A 830 -4.35 -23.22 6.83
C MET A 830 -5.28 -22.00 6.91
N TRP A 831 -5.82 -21.75 8.10
CA TRP A 831 -6.36 -20.43 8.45
C TRP A 831 -5.32 -19.66 9.25
N PHE A 832 -5.28 -18.34 9.13
CA PHE A 832 -4.47 -17.50 10.02
C PHE A 832 -5.12 -16.12 10.18
N THR A 833 -4.66 -15.40 11.19
CA THR A 833 -5.09 -14.04 11.56
C THR A 833 -3.96 -13.37 12.32
N HIS A 834 -4.07 -12.08 12.62
CA HIS A 834 -3.11 -11.45 13.52
C HIS A 834 -3.44 -11.71 14.99
N THR A 835 -2.43 -11.68 15.85
CA THR A 835 -2.59 -11.67 17.30
C THR A 835 -3.03 -10.29 17.79
N TYR A 836 -3.91 -10.26 18.79
CA TYR A 836 -4.44 -9.03 19.40
C TYR A 836 -4.22 -9.03 20.90
N ARG A 837 -4.00 -7.84 21.47
CA ARG A 837 -3.96 -7.70 22.92
C ARG A 837 -5.39 -7.65 23.48
N PRO A 838 -5.70 -8.40 24.56
CA PRO A 838 -6.95 -8.23 25.31
C PRO A 838 -7.02 -6.82 25.90
N ASP A 839 -7.98 -6.01 25.47
CA ASP A 839 -8.25 -4.71 26.08
C ASP A 839 -9.17 -4.87 27.31
N THR A 840 -8.75 -4.35 28.46
CA THR A 840 -9.53 -4.40 29.71
C THR A 840 -10.66 -3.37 29.75
N LEU A 841 -10.78 -2.51 28.73
CA LEU A 841 -11.67 -1.34 28.72
C LEU A 841 -12.30 -1.14 27.33
N ASN A 842 -13.49 -1.74 27.12
CA ASN A 842 -14.47 -1.36 26.09
C ASN A 842 -14.08 -1.47 24.60
N GLY A 843 -13.11 -2.30 24.20
CA GLY A 843 -12.35 -2.00 22.98
C GLY A 843 -12.53 -2.92 21.76
N THR A 844 -12.03 -2.39 20.65
CA THR A 844 -12.10 -2.90 19.27
C THR A 844 -11.48 -4.28 19.08
N SER A 845 -10.56 -4.72 19.95
CA SER A 845 -9.89 -6.02 19.82
C SER A 845 -10.84 -7.19 19.99
N ALA A 846 -11.87 -7.05 20.85
CA ALA A 846 -12.88 -8.09 21.06
C ALA A 846 -13.62 -8.48 19.76
N ARG A 847 -13.81 -7.53 18.83
CA ARG A 847 -14.46 -7.79 17.53
C ARG A 847 -13.59 -8.58 16.57
N ASN A 848 -12.27 -8.56 16.77
CA ASN A 848 -11.27 -9.29 15.97
C ASN A 848 -10.86 -10.62 16.61
N LYS A 849 -11.46 -10.98 17.75
CA LYS A 849 -11.19 -12.24 18.42
C LYS A 849 -11.59 -13.40 17.52
N ILE A 850 -10.69 -14.36 17.35
CA ILE A 850 -10.93 -15.61 16.67
C ILE A 850 -10.52 -16.73 17.62
N THR A 851 -11.39 -17.73 17.78
CA THR A 851 -11.09 -18.94 18.55
C THR A 851 -11.32 -20.16 17.68
N ALA A 852 -10.24 -20.86 17.37
CA ALA A 852 -10.26 -22.17 16.75
C ALA A 852 -10.52 -23.25 17.80
N ALA A 853 -11.31 -24.26 17.43
CA ALA A 853 -11.54 -25.44 18.24
C ALA A 853 -11.45 -26.71 17.41
N TRP A 854 -10.68 -27.68 17.89
CA TRP A 854 -10.56 -29.03 17.33
C TRP A 854 -11.24 -30.04 18.26
N ALA A 855 -12.29 -30.69 17.78
CA ALA A 855 -13.07 -31.67 18.53
C ALA A 855 -12.99 -33.05 17.83
N PRO A 856 -12.18 -34.00 18.31
CA PRO A 856 -12.03 -35.31 17.70
C PRO A 856 -13.24 -36.23 17.96
N ASP A 857 -13.55 -37.08 16.98
CA ASP A 857 -14.51 -38.19 17.12
C ASP A 857 -13.78 -39.42 17.67
N LEU A 858 -13.52 -39.42 18.98
CA LEU A 858 -12.84 -40.51 19.67
C LEU A 858 -13.72 -41.77 19.73
N ASP A 859 -13.11 -42.94 19.53
CA ASP A 859 -13.76 -44.26 19.65
C ASP A 859 -13.97 -44.66 21.13
N ILE A 860 -14.75 -43.86 21.86
CA ILE A 860 -15.15 -44.09 23.24
C ILE A 860 -16.60 -44.61 23.22
N TYR A 861 -16.85 -45.80 23.79
CA TYR A 861 -18.15 -46.48 23.67
C TYR A 861 -19.31 -45.67 24.28
N PRO A 862 -20.53 -45.72 23.72
CA PRO A 862 -21.70 -45.08 24.32
C PRO A 862 -21.96 -45.62 25.73
N GLY A 863 -21.92 -44.75 26.75
CA GLY A 863 -22.10 -45.11 28.17
C GLY A 863 -20.79 -45.19 28.97
N ASP A 864 -19.65 -45.08 28.30
CA ASP A 864 -18.34 -45.01 28.93
C ASP A 864 -18.05 -43.59 29.43
N THR A 865 -17.84 -43.47 30.74
CA THR A 865 -17.50 -42.20 31.40
C THR A 865 -16.00 -42.07 31.69
N GLY A 866 -15.19 -43.03 31.23
CA GLY A 866 -13.74 -43.04 31.43
C GLY A 866 -13.01 -42.01 30.58
N ALA A 867 -11.87 -41.54 31.10
CA ALA A 867 -10.89 -40.78 30.33
C ALA A 867 -9.76 -41.74 29.89
N TYR A 868 -9.31 -41.60 28.65
CA TYR A 868 -8.34 -42.51 28.00
C TYR A 868 -7.08 -41.76 27.57
N PRO A 869 -5.89 -42.36 27.66
CA PRO A 869 -4.65 -41.68 27.32
C PRO A 869 -4.53 -41.45 25.81
N TYR A 870 -4.39 -40.19 25.42
CA TYR A 870 -4.07 -39.77 24.05
C TYR A 870 -2.90 -38.79 24.06
N HIS A 871 -2.02 -38.97 23.08
CA HIS A 871 -1.05 -37.97 22.69
C HIS A 871 -1.67 -37.03 21.65
N ILE A 872 -1.54 -35.72 21.88
CA ILE A 872 -2.06 -34.70 20.97
C ILE A 872 -0.89 -34.05 20.24
N TRP A 873 -0.95 -34.03 18.91
CA TRP A 873 0.00 -33.34 18.04
C TRP A 873 -0.72 -32.23 17.28
N VAL A 874 -0.07 -31.09 17.11
CA VAL A 874 -0.51 -30.03 16.20
C VAL A 874 0.43 -29.97 15.00
N HIS A 875 -0.13 -29.74 13.83
CA HIS A 875 0.68 -29.43 12.65
C HIS A 875 1.00 -27.94 12.63
N LEU A 876 2.26 -27.61 12.34
CA LEU A 876 2.70 -26.25 12.08
C LEU A 876 3.05 -26.11 10.60
N PRO A 877 2.55 -25.06 9.93
CA PRO A 877 2.74 -24.88 8.49
C PRO A 877 4.21 -24.56 8.16
N SER A 878 4.61 -24.76 6.91
CA SER A 878 5.93 -24.32 6.42
C SER A 878 6.12 -22.80 6.41
N HIS A 879 5.05 -22.01 6.37
CA HIS A 879 5.09 -20.55 6.37
C HIS A 879 3.76 -19.94 6.82
N GLY A 880 3.80 -18.65 7.19
CA GLY A 880 2.64 -17.82 7.55
C GLY A 880 2.13 -17.97 8.99
N GLY A 881 2.84 -18.74 9.83
CA GLY A 881 2.83 -18.57 11.29
C GLY A 881 4.05 -17.75 11.73
N GLU A 882 3.85 -16.78 12.62
CA GLU A 882 4.90 -15.85 13.06
C GLU A 882 4.97 -15.70 14.58
N THR A 883 3.92 -16.06 15.33
CA THR A 883 3.97 -16.03 16.81
C THR A 883 4.81 -17.17 17.35
N ASP A 884 5.71 -16.86 18.27
CA ASP A 884 6.45 -17.83 19.09
C ASP A 884 5.71 -18.19 20.40
N HIS A 885 4.50 -17.66 20.60
CA HIS A 885 3.71 -17.74 21.84
C HIS A 885 2.28 -18.28 21.64
N ALA A 886 2.05 -19.25 20.74
CA ALA A 886 0.71 -19.81 20.55
C ALA A 886 0.26 -20.67 21.74
N GLU A 887 -0.75 -20.20 22.50
CA GLU A 887 -1.28 -20.88 23.69
C GLU A 887 -2.42 -21.87 23.37
N TYR A 888 -2.11 -23.16 23.39
CA TYR A 888 -3.10 -24.23 23.23
C TYR A 888 -3.70 -24.66 24.57
N VAL A 889 -5.04 -24.75 24.62
CA VAL A 889 -5.80 -25.15 25.81
C VAL A 889 -6.63 -26.39 25.54
N VAL A 890 -6.45 -27.44 26.35
CA VAL A 890 -7.24 -28.68 26.27
C VAL A 890 -8.42 -28.62 27.25
N LEU A 891 -9.63 -28.72 26.73
CA LEU A 891 -10.89 -28.72 27.48
C LEU A 891 -11.53 -30.10 27.48
N ASN A 892 -11.88 -30.62 28.65
CA ASN A 892 -12.67 -31.85 28.78
C ASN A 892 -14.00 -31.57 29.50
N GLU A 893 -15.08 -31.48 28.71
CA GLU A 893 -16.39 -31.03 29.21
C GLU A 893 -17.07 -32.04 30.13
N ALA A 894 -16.80 -33.34 30.01
CA ALA A 894 -17.43 -34.36 30.85
C ALA A 894 -17.02 -34.26 32.33
N ASN A 895 -15.81 -33.76 32.60
CA ASN A 895 -15.27 -33.62 33.96
C ASN A 895 -15.26 -32.17 34.47
N LYS A 896 -15.77 -31.20 33.69
CA LYS A 896 -15.71 -29.75 33.97
C LYS A 896 -14.29 -29.24 34.31
N GLN A 897 -13.26 -29.91 33.81
CA GLN A 897 -11.86 -29.58 34.10
C GLN A 897 -11.22 -28.92 32.86
N LEU A 898 -10.66 -27.73 33.07
CA LEU A 898 -9.51 -27.25 32.31
C LEU A 898 -8.37 -28.21 32.65
N PHE A 899 -7.72 -28.84 31.67
CA PHE A 899 -6.55 -29.67 31.93
C PHE A 899 -5.27 -28.86 31.84
N PRO A 900 -4.67 -28.55 32.99
CA PRO A 900 -3.23 -28.44 33.09
C PRO A 900 -2.71 -29.44 34.13
N TYR A 901 -2.24 -30.60 33.68
CA TYR A 901 -1.50 -31.53 34.54
C TYR A 901 -0.53 -32.32 33.64
N LYS A 902 0.79 -32.08 33.61
CA LYS A 902 1.73 -31.72 34.67
C LYS A 902 2.56 -30.46 34.34
N ASN A 903 2.69 -29.60 35.37
CA ASN A 903 3.46 -28.36 35.53
C ASN A 903 2.60 -27.07 35.43
N ASP A 904 1.92 -26.81 36.54
CA ASP A 904 1.55 -25.48 37.07
C ASP A 904 0.31 -24.74 36.56
N GLY A 905 -0.58 -25.36 35.81
CA GLY A 905 -1.82 -24.65 35.44
C GLY A 905 -1.79 -23.93 34.10
N LYS A 906 -0.67 -24.00 33.36
CA LYS A 906 -0.39 -23.15 32.19
C LYS A 906 -0.80 -23.81 30.87
N PRO A 907 -1.26 -23.04 29.87
CA PRO A 907 -1.47 -23.53 28.51
C PRO A 907 -0.17 -24.08 27.90
N CYS A 908 -0.28 -24.99 26.91
CA CYS A 908 0.89 -25.42 26.14
C CYS A 908 1.24 -24.33 25.13
N GLN A 909 2.36 -23.65 25.36
CA GLN A 909 2.87 -22.61 24.48
C GLN A 909 3.74 -23.25 23.39
N ILE A 910 3.43 -22.97 22.12
CA ILE A 910 4.16 -23.47 20.96
C ILE A 910 4.69 -22.32 20.13
N ASP A 911 5.94 -22.47 19.70
CA ASP A 911 6.57 -21.62 18.71
C ASP A 911 6.09 -22.00 17.29
N GLN A 912 5.26 -21.13 16.71
CA GLN A 912 4.78 -21.24 15.33
C GLN A 912 5.61 -20.43 14.34
N ASP A 913 6.70 -19.77 14.75
CA ASP A 913 7.46 -18.91 13.86
C ASP A 913 8.10 -19.73 12.73
N THR A 914 7.71 -19.37 11.52
CA THR A 914 8.15 -20.00 10.27
C THR A 914 8.86 -19.01 9.37
N SER A 915 9.24 -17.86 9.93
CA SER A 915 9.96 -16.81 9.25
C SER A 915 11.24 -17.38 8.61
N PRO A 916 11.43 -17.22 7.29
CA PRO A 916 12.59 -17.77 6.60
C PRO A 916 13.87 -17.07 7.07
N VAL A 917 14.90 -17.87 7.32
CA VAL A 917 16.24 -17.39 7.69
C VAL A 917 17.19 -17.53 6.50
N PRO A 918 18.29 -16.75 6.42
CA PRO A 918 19.25 -16.89 5.32
C PRO A 918 19.74 -18.33 5.15
N GLY A 919 19.38 -18.95 4.03
CA GLY A 919 19.78 -20.32 3.69
C GLY A 919 18.83 -21.44 4.14
N ALA A 920 17.73 -21.13 4.84
CA ALA A 920 16.71 -22.12 5.21
C ALA A 920 15.29 -21.52 5.20
N LEU A 921 14.39 -22.20 4.50
CA LEU A 921 12.96 -21.90 4.54
C LEU A 921 12.29 -22.69 5.67
N GLY A 922 11.16 -22.20 6.19
CA GLY A 922 10.31 -22.96 7.10
C GLY A 922 9.80 -24.25 6.46
N SER A 923 9.42 -25.21 7.30
CA SER A 923 8.99 -26.55 6.88
C SER A 923 7.80 -27.03 7.70
N ASP A 924 6.89 -27.75 7.05
CA ASP A 924 5.78 -28.44 7.71
C ASP A 924 6.31 -29.40 8.78
N LYS A 925 5.78 -29.31 10.01
CA LYS A 925 6.22 -30.15 11.14
C LYS A 925 5.07 -30.46 12.09
N TRP A 926 5.14 -31.63 12.74
CA TRP A 926 4.22 -32.00 13.82
C TRP A 926 4.88 -31.74 15.18
N VAL A 927 4.16 -31.07 16.07
CA VAL A 927 4.65 -30.68 17.40
C VAL A 927 3.69 -31.18 18.46
N SER A 928 4.24 -31.74 19.53
CA SER A 928 3.49 -32.28 20.66
C SER A 928 2.83 -31.16 21.48
N ILE A 929 1.53 -31.30 21.74
CA ILE A 929 0.81 -30.56 22.81
C ILE A 929 0.98 -31.29 24.16
N GLY A 930 1.22 -32.60 24.12
CA GLY A 930 1.43 -33.47 25.27
C GLY A 930 0.44 -34.64 25.35
N ASN A 931 0.55 -35.40 26.44
CA ASN A 931 -0.30 -36.53 26.75
C ASN A 931 -1.43 -36.13 27.70
N TYR A 932 -2.66 -36.53 27.38
CA TYR A 932 -3.86 -36.18 28.15
C TYR A 932 -4.81 -37.37 28.24
N ASP A 933 -5.49 -37.50 29.37
CA ASP A 933 -6.61 -38.42 29.51
C ASP A 933 -7.89 -37.75 28.96
N LEU A 934 -8.31 -38.18 27.78
CA LEU A 934 -9.40 -37.59 27.02
C LEU A 934 -10.70 -38.35 27.21
N SER A 935 -11.80 -37.61 27.30
CA SER A 935 -13.15 -38.17 27.32
C SER A 935 -13.99 -37.60 26.17
N ARG A 936 -15.23 -38.08 26.03
CA ARG A 936 -16.15 -37.59 24.99
C ARG A 936 -16.41 -36.09 25.16
N GLY A 937 -16.35 -35.34 24.05
CA GLY A 937 -16.56 -33.89 24.05
C GLY A 937 -15.30 -33.08 24.36
N VAL A 938 -14.12 -33.71 24.39
CA VAL A 938 -12.85 -33.00 24.42
C VAL A 938 -12.72 -32.02 23.26
N ARG A 939 -12.14 -30.85 23.53
CA ARG A 939 -11.75 -29.87 22.51
C ARG A 939 -10.38 -29.30 22.84
N VAL A 940 -9.56 -29.07 21.83
CA VAL A 940 -8.39 -28.20 21.94
C VAL A 940 -8.78 -26.83 21.41
N LEU A 941 -8.42 -25.77 22.12
CA LEU A 941 -8.67 -24.38 21.72
C LEU A 941 -7.35 -23.67 21.43
N LEU A 942 -7.35 -22.82 20.40
CA LEU A 942 -6.36 -21.80 20.16
C LEU A 942 -7.10 -20.49 19.88
N ASN A 943 -6.67 -19.39 20.47
CA ASN A 943 -7.25 -18.09 20.21
C ASN A 943 -6.15 -17.07 19.91
N ASN A 944 -6.51 -16.02 19.17
CA ASN A 944 -5.55 -14.99 18.77
C ASN A 944 -5.37 -13.85 19.79
N MET A 945 -5.84 -14.00 21.04
CA MET A 945 -5.67 -12.97 22.07
C MET A 945 -4.40 -13.27 22.89
N GLU A 946 -3.30 -12.60 22.53
CA GLU A 946 -1.97 -12.77 23.11
C GLU A 946 -1.87 -12.02 24.45
N THR A 947 -1.40 -12.68 25.52
CA THR A 947 -1.23 -12.04 26.83
C THR A 947 0.15 -11.40 27.01
N ASP A 948 1.10 -11.68 26.12
CA ASP A 948 2.41 -11.02 26.11
C ASP A 948 2.31 -9.58 25.57
N TYR A 949 2.63 -8.63 26.44
CA TYR A 949 2.61 -7.19 26.14
C TYR A 949 3.77 -6.74 25.23
N ALA A 950 4.74 -7.61 24.91
CA ALA A 950 5.85 -7.29 24.00
C ALA A 950 5.41 -7.26 22.53
N VAL A 951 4.40 -8.03 22.12
CA VAL A 951 3.97 -8.17 20.73
C VAL A 951 2.97 -7.06 20.36
N PRO A 952 3.21 -6.22 19.33
CA PRO A 952 2.24 -5.20 18.92
C PRO A 952 0.93 -5.84 18.44
N SER A 953 -0.21 -5.24 18.80
CA SER A 953 -1.53 -5.75 18.40
C SER A 953 -1.73 -5.62 16.89
N GLY A 954 -2.22 -6.68 16.25
CA GLY A 954 -2.59 -6.71 14.84
C GLY A 954 -1.39 -6.74 13.88
N THR A 955 -0.26 -7.34 14.27
CA THR A 955 0.97 -7.35 13.45
C THR A 955 1.69 -8.69 13.34
N VAL A 956 1.37 -9.68 14.17
CA VAL A 956 2.03 -11.00 14.15
C VAL A 956 1.01 -12.06 13.80
N ASN A 957 1.31 -12.90 12.83
CA ASN A 957 0.42 -13.97 12.38
C ASN A 957 0.38 -15.17 13.33
N ILE A 958 -0.84 -15.63 13.66
CA ILE A 958 -1.11 -16.89 14.35
C ILE A 958 -1.89 -17.83 13.43
N ALA A 959 -1.42 -19.07 13.31
CA ALA A 959 -1.94 -20.06 12.38
C ALA A 959 -2.82 -21.12 13.07
N PHE A 960 -3.88 -21.53 12.37
CA PHE A 960 -4.80 -22.61 12.73
C PHE A 960 -4.78 -23.71 11.66
N ASP A 961 -4.18 -24.85 12.02
CA ASP A 961 -3.95 -25.99 11.13
C ASP A 961 -4.49 -27.30 11.74
N ALA A 962 -4.16 -28.47 11.18
CA ALA A 962 -4.64 -29.77 11.61
C ALA A 962 -4.09 -30.22 12.97
N MET A 963 -4.84 -31.10 13.66
CA MET A 963 -4.41 -31.76 14.90
C MET A 963 -4.60 -33.27 14.80
N ALA A 964 -3.66 -34.02 15.36
CA ALA A 964 -3.72 -35.48 15.50
C ALA A 964 -3.92 -35.87 16.96
N PHE A 965 -4.78 -36.85 17.18
CA PHE A 965 -5.09 -37.46 18.47
C PHE A 965 -4.75 -38.94 18.35
N VAL A 966 -3.64 -39.33 18.96
CA VAL A 966 -3.04 -40.67 18.83
C VAL A 966 -3.21 -41.38 20.18
N PRO A 967 -3.81 -42.57 20.25
CA PRO A 967 -3.84 -43.35 21.48
C PRO A 967 -2.41 -43.62 21.98
N GLY A 968 -2.10 -43.26 23.22
CA GLY A 968 -0.74 -43.35 23.78
C GLY A 968 -0.68 -44.21 25.05
N MET A 969 0.52 -44.64 25.44
CA MET A 969 0.74 -45.24 26.77
C MET A 969 1.14 -44.13 27.77
N PRO A 970 0.92 -44.31 29.09
CA PRO A 970 1.21 -43.28 30.10
C PRO A 970 2.68 -42.78 30.18
N ASN A 971 3.59 -43.33 29.38
CA ASN A 971 5.05 -43.13 29.45
C ASN A 971 5.67 -42.63 28.13
N ASP A 972 4.89 -42.12 27.17
CA ASP A 972 5.46 -41.51 25.96
C ASP A 972 6.05 -40.12 26.30
N ASP A 973 7.39 -40.00 26.34
CA ASP A 973 8.17 -38.86 26.88
C ASP A 973 8.07 -37.53 26.09
N TYR A 974 7.12 -37.39 25.17
CA TYR A 974 6.94 -36.16 24.39
C TYR A 974 6.27 -35.06 25.24
N THR A 975 7.03 -33.99 25.49
CA THR A 975 6.57 -32.80 26.21
C THR A 975 6.03 -31.75 25.26
N CYS A 976 5.26 -30.79 25.77
CA CYS A 976 4.82 -29.61 25.00
C CYS A 976 6.00 -28.99 24.22
N GLY A 977 5.82 -28.82 22.90
CA GLY A 977 6.84 -28.26 22.01
C GLY A 977 7.81 -29.28 21.39
N SER A 978 7.74 -30.57 21.76
CA SER A 978 8.58 -31.61 21.12
C SER A 978 8.17 -31.84 19.67
N THR A 979 9.10 -31.69 18.73
CA THR A 979 8.89 -32.01 17.30
C THR A 979 8.95 -33.53 17.08
N TYR A 980 8.09 -34.05 16.21
CA TYR A 980 8.08 -35.45 15.77
C TYR A 980 9.31 -35.83 14.93
#